data_AF-A0A347ZUZ9-F1
#
_entry.id   AF-A0A347ZUZ9-F1
#
_cell.length_a   1.000
_cell.length_b   1.000
_cell.length_c   1.000
_cell.angle_alpha   90.00
_cell.angle_beta   90.00
_cell.angle_gamma   90.00
#
_symmetry.space_group_name_H-M   'P 1'
#
loop_
_entity.id
_entity.type
_entity.pdbx_description
1 polymer ?
#
loop_
_entity_poly.entity_id
_entity_poly.type
_entity_poly.pdbx_seq_one_letter_code
_entity_poly.pdbx_strand_id
1 'polypeptide(L)'
;MTNKTKKFTRVLGYLAILGISLFVMLFVVSSSWIGYNVKNECASAISHYGGDCVEALSAQLLDESLDYGTRNSTTWALGEVGDLRALPVLESLYTGIIPAREPWNDSLSQYELKKAIKLIKGGFNLTHWAWRFSLDMGEANLEKPIQETVVMSDPSDAYYSLAQTIAETEGLVLADNLTQAIAYRPEFILWVATPQALDEAALWQAGDIFKDMDYYPALGIISGGTMEIAEQLWRNGQLTRNGENYLGSDVEVDQGVLEALIVDLNQPEGTPLPLTHEALVQTLQKSDYFYWVRHVSATRWMWDTSKNVGEDGDLTAAEVPALGPIVIQTPSCGSFQPWKEDSIAMGFINRGAAVYIGHVQTAVVSNSFLMRRDYVVPDMSTWQEFPLGVLAQVRSRMEARVSSSTPLYFMLGDPRAYLSAEQPYRIIADEVDGTTRRITGETDFRGYLAVKIADGADYDFVRISGLTAASESDFFFNNDLQTLNLSGDKYVVFYQDSGTFEITLNQKAPWYWPMGDGLVDALDYNWVTMNTVYNPFSLVFLAGLVILLLVKTRLKNTVKKSFKDYRGFFIAGFVLAVLHVGYVLLRMGHYTVSADAVGYTPVQLVLGFIGTVSSVSAGLILVRDARKPFSRFLGWTVAILPQALLTAFKLFTVGATDLMFMAQNSVKQPLWNFNVVWLSLIAFAIDLLLVVGAYQLIKDPTK
;
A
#
# COMPACT_ATOMS: atom_id res chain seq x y z
N MET A 1 19.54 -31.06 37.21
CA MET A 1 20.77 -30.78 36.43
C MET A 1 21.96 -30.67 37.36
N THR A 2 23.00 -31.48 37.14
CA THR A 2 24.20 -31.54 37.98
C THR A 2 25.09 -30.31 37.75
N ASN A 3 25.97 -30.00 38.70
CA ASN A 3 26.87 -28.83 38.59
C ASN A 3 27.78 -28.91 37.35
N LYS A 4 28.11 -30.13 36.88
CA LYS A 4 28.82 -30.39 35.62
C LYS A 4 28.02 -29.95 34.38
N THR A 5 26.71 -30.25 34.33
CA THR A 5 25.86 -29.84 33.18
C THR A 5 25.72 -28.31 33.08
N LYS A 6 25.76 -27.58 34.21
CA LYS A 6 25.73 -26.10 34.22
C LYS A 6 27.04 -25.47 33.74
N LYS A 7 28.19 -26.08 34.05
CA LYS A 7 29.50 -25.60 33.59
C LYS A 7 29.67 -25.83 32.08
N PHE A 8 29.23 -26.99 31.57
CA PHE A 8 29.27 -27.31 30.15
C PHE A 8 28.38 -26.38 29.30
N THR A 9 27.14 -26.14 29.73
CA THR A 9 26.23 -25.19 29.04
C THR A 9 26.75 -23.76 29.02
N ARG A 10 27.43 -23.29 30.08
CA ARG A 10 28.09 -21.98 30.09
C ARG A 10 29.23 -21.88 29.09
N VAL A 11 30.10 -22.90 29.02
CA VAL A 11 31.21 -22.94 28.05
C VAL A 11 30.67 -22.97 26.61
N LEU A 12 29.64 -23.76 26.35
CA LEU A 12 28.97 -23.80 25.04
C LEU A 12 28.36 -22.43 24.68
N GLY A 13 27.73 -21.77 25.66
CA GLY A 13 27.22 -20.41 25.51
C GLY A 13 28.32 -19.39 25.18
N TYR A 14 29.47 -19.44 25.86
CA TYR A 14 30.60 -18.54 25.55
C TYR A 14 31.18 -18.79 24.16
N LEU A 15 31.34 -20.05 23.74
CA LEU A 15 31.82 -20.37 22.39
C LEU A 15 30.82 -19.94 21.31
N ALA A 16 29.52 -20.09 21.56
CA ALA A 16 28.47 -19.61 20.65
C ALA A 16 28.50 -18.09 20.53
N ILE A 17 28.61 -17.36 21.64
CA ILE A 17 28.74 -15.89 21.63
C ILE A 17 30.00 -15.46 20.87
N LEU A 18 31.16 -16.07 21.15
CA LEU A 18 32.40 -15.75 20.44
C LEU A 18 32.29 -16.00 18.93
N GLY A 19 31.69 -17.13 18.55
CA GLY A 19 31.45 -17.49 17.15
C GLY A 19 30.51 -16.50 16.45
N ILE A 20 29.41 -16.12 17.10
CA ILE A 20 28.47 -15.12 16.58
C ILE A 20 29.15 -13.76 16.46
N SER A 21 29.90 -13.33 17.48
CA SER A 21 30.63 -12.06 17.44
C SER A 21 31.66 -12.00 16.32
N LEU A 22 32.42 -13.09 16.11
CA LEU A 22 33.37 -13.17 15.01
C LEU A 22 32.68 -13.15 13.64
N PHE A 23 31.57 -13.89 13.49
CA PHE A 23 30.77 -13.89 12.28
C PHE A 23 30.21 -12.50 11.96
N VAL A 24 29.61 -11.82 12.94
CA VAL A 24 29.09 -10.45 12.77
C VAL A 24 30.21 -9.49 12.40
N MET A 25 31.37 -9.59 13.04
CA MET A 25 32.52 -8.75 12.70
C MET A 25 33.00 -8.96 11.26
N LEU A 26 33.20 -10.21 10.83
CA LEU A 26 33.63 -10.53 9.46
C LEU A 26 32.58 -10.10 8.43
N PHE A 27 31.30 -10.28 8.77
CA PHE A 27 30.18 -9.85 7.95
C PHE A 27 30.20 -8.33 7.74
N VAL A 28 30.28 -7.55 8.82
CA VAL A 28 30.32 -6.07 8.75
C VAL A 28 31.54 -5.57 7.98
N VAL A 29 32.72 -6.15 8.20
CA VAL A 29 33.94 -5.77 7.47
C VAL A 29 33.79 -6.06 5.97
N SER A 30 33.27 -7.24 5.60
CA SER A 30 33.09 -7.60 4.19
C SER A 30 32.04 -6.72 3.50
N SER A 31 30.92 -6.45 4.17
CA SER A 31 29.89 -5.55 3.64
C SER A 31 30.40 -4.12 3.48
N SER A 32 31.19 -3.63 4.43
CA SER A 32 31.80 -2.28 4.33
C SER A 32 32.79 -2.20 3.18
N TRP A 33 33.56 -3.26 2.94
CA TRP A 33 34.51 -3.34 1.83
C TRP A 33 33.80 -3.36 0.47
N ILE A 34 32.72 -4.14 0.34
CA ILE A 34 31.87 -4.14 -0.87
C ILE A 34 31.33 -2.74 -1.13
N GLY A 35 30.74 -2.09 -0.12
CA GLY A 35 30.22 -0.74 -0.26
C GLY A 35 31.28 0.30 -0.64
N TYR A 36 32.51 0.17 -0.12
CA TYR A 36 33.63 1.03 -0.52
C TYR A 36 34.01 0.86 -1.99
N ASN A 37 34.07 -0.39 -2.47
CA ASN A 37 34.38 -0.66 -3.88
C ASN A 37 33.29 -0.12 -4.82
N VAL A 38 32.02 -0.38 -4.51
CA VAL A 38 30.89 0.14 -5.31
C VAL A 38 30.91 1.68 -5.35
N LYS A 39 31.17 2.34 -4.22
CA LYS A 39 31.32 3.81 -4.17
C LYS A 39 32.43 4.33 -5.06
N ASN A 40 33.58 3.67 -5.07
CA ASN A 40 34.70 4.09 -5.90
C ASN A 40 34.40 3.90 -7.39
N GLU A 41 33.74 2.81 -7.76
CA GLU A 41 33.28 2.58 -9.13
C GLU A 41 32.25 3.64 -9.55
N CYS A 42 31.24 3.92 -8.71
CA CYS A 42 30.28 5.02 -8.93
C CYS A 42 31.00 6.36 -9.14
N ALA A 43 31.86 6.77 -8.20
CA ALA A 43 32.54 8.06 -8.25
C ALA A 43 33.47 8.19 -9.46
N SER A 44 34.15 7.09 -9.81
CA SER A 44 34.97 7.02 -11.03
C SER A 44 34.10 7.19 -12.27
N ALA A 45 33.01 6.45 -12.40
CA ALA A 45 32.10 6.54 -13.54
C ALA A 45 31.50 7.94 -13.67
N ILE A 46 30.97 8.50 -12.57
CA ILE A 46 30.38 9.85 -12.55
C ILE A 46 31.39 10.89 -13.03
N SER A 47 32.67 10.78 -12.62
CA SER A 47 33.70 11.73 -13.04
C SER A 47 34.02 11.69 -14.55
N HIS A 48 33.76 10.56 -15.22
CA HIS A 48 34.05 10.38 -16.65
C HIS A 48 32.81 10.59 -17.54
N TYR A 49 31.64 10.14 -17.10
CA TYR A 49 30.41 10.11 -17.90
C TYR A 49 29.33 11.11 -17.46
N GLY A 50 29.44 11.67 -16.25
CA GLY A 50 28.40 12.53 -15.66
C GLY A 50 27.14 11.75 -15.25
N GLY A 51 26.11 12.47 -14.80
CA GLY A 51 24.87 11.88 -14.29
C GLY A 51 25.00 11.33 -12.86
N ASP A 52 24.03 10.51 -12.46
CA ASP A 52 24.08 9.79 -11.18
C ASP A 52 24.88 8.48 -11.27
N CYS A 53 25.01 7.73 -10.17
CA CYS A 53 25.83 6.52 -10.17
C CYS A 53 25.35 5.50 -11.22
N VAL A 54 24.04 5.30 -11.38
CA VAL A 54 23.49 4.25 -12.24
C VAL A 54 23.61 4.64 -13.70
N GLU A 55 23.31 5.90 -14.02
CA GLU A 55 23.48 6.46 -15.36
C GLU A 55 24.94 6.39 -15.79
N ALA A 56 25.85 6.83 -14.92
CA ALA A 56 27.28 6.83 -15.18
C ALA A 56 27.83 5.41 -15.35
N LEU A 57 27.46 4.46 -14.47
CA LEU A 57 27.88 3.07 -14.59
C LEU A 57 27.26 2.40 -15.83
N SER A 58 26.02 2.73 -16.19
CA SER A 58 25.37 2.19 -17.40
C SER A 58 26.08 2.70 -18.67
N ALA A 59 26.44 3.99 -18.71
CA ALA A 59 27.25 4.56 -19.78
C ALA A 59 28.65 3.91 -19.85
N GLN A 60 29.31 3.76 -18.71
CA GLN A 60 30.61 3.08 -18.61
C GLN A 60 30.55 1.62 -19.10
N LEU A 61 29.46 0.90 -18.84
CA LEU A 61 29.28 -0.47 -19.30
C LEU A 61 29.12 -0.56 -20.82
N LEU A 62 28.49 0.44 -21.44
CA LEU A 62 28.27 0.53 -22.89
C LEU A 62 29.50 1.03 -23.67
N ASP A 63 30.48 1.63 -23.00
CA ASP A 63 31.71 2.11 -23.65
C ASP A 63 32.61 0.94 -24.08
N GLU A 64 32.60 0.65 -25.39
CA GLU A 64 33.40 -0.41 -25.99
C GLU A 64 34.90 -0.10 -26.06
N SER A 65 35.33 1.14 -25.76
CA SER A 65 36.76 1.49 -25.71
C SER A 65 37.44 1.03 -24.42
N LEU A 66 36.67 0.69 -23.38
CA LEU A 66 37.18 0.15 -22.13
C LEU A 66 37.50 -1.34 -22.21
N ASP A 67 38.47 -1.78 -21.41
CA ASP A 67 38.79 -3.19 -21.29
C ASP A 67 37.65 -3.97 -20.62
N TYR A 68 37.54 -5.26 -20.94
CA TYR A 68 36.49 -6.10 -20.38
C TYR A 68 36.57 -6.26 -18.86
N GLY A 69 37.76 -6.13 -18.25
CA GLY A 69 37.91 -6.19 -16.80
C GLY A 69 37.17 -5.04 -16.13
N THR A 70 37.33 -3.82 -16.64
CA THR A 70 36.59 -2.63 -16.20
C THR A 70 35.09 -2.81 -16.42
N ARG A 71 34.66 -3.23 -17.62
CA ARG A 71 33.23 -3.44 -17.92
C ARG A 71 32.58 -4.55 -17.06
N ASN A 72 33.33 -5.60 -16.74
CA ASN A 72 32.88 -6.65 -15.82
C ASN A 72 32.81 -6.16 -14.37
N SER A 73 33.73 -5.29 -13.93
CA SER A 73 33.64 -4.59 -12.64
C SER A 73 32.39 -3.69 -12.58
N THR A 74 32.13 -2.93 -13.65
CA THR A 74 30.92 -2.11 -13.81
C THR A 74 29.65 -2.97 -13.75
N THR A 75 29.64 -4.12 -14.43
CA THR A 75 28.50 -5.07 -14.38
C THR A 75 28.24 -5.55 -12.96
N TRP A 76 29.29 -5.92 -12.23
CA TRP A 76 29.18 -6.30 -10.82
C TRP A 76 28.67 -5.13 -9.96
N ALA A 77 29.24 -3.93 -10.13
CA ALA A 77 28.83 -2.75 -9.40
C ALA A 77 27.35 -2.41 -9.63
N LEU A 78 26.85 -2.49 -10.87
CA LEU A 78 25.41 -2.32 -11.17
C LEU A 78 24.55 -3.37 -10.47
N GLY A 79 25.02 -4.62 -10.39
CA GLY A 79 24.33 -5.70 -9.65
C GLY A 79 24.29 -5.49 -8.14
N GLU A 80 25.38 -5.02 -7.54
CA GLU A 80 25.43 -4.65 -6.10
C GLU A 80 24.72 -3.32 -5.83
N VAL A 81 24.68 -2.41 -6.79
CA VAL A 81 23.81 -1.25 -6.72
C VAL A 81 22.37 -1.71 -6.67
N GLY A 82 21.98 -2.69 -7.49
CA GLY A 82 20.65 -3.28 -7.46
C GLY A 82 19.56 -2.23 -7.75
N ASP A 83 19.82 -1.37 -8.73
CA ASP A 83 18.87 -0.36 -9.24
C ASP A 83 18.36 -0.85 -10.60
N LEU A 84 17.03 -0.86 -10.78
CA LEU A 84 16.38 -1.40 -11.98
C LEU A 84 16.61 -0.58 -13.23
N ARG A 85 17.02 0.68 -13.10
CA ARG A 85 17.38 1.52 -14.25
C ARG A 85 18.57 0.94 -15.03
N ALA A 86 19.39 0.11 -14.38
CA ALA A 86 20.47 -0.63 -15.03
C ALA A 86 19.98 -1.84 -15.86
N LEU A 87 18.76 -2.32 -15.59
CA LEU A 87 18.25 -3.56 -16.16
C LEU A 87 18.17 -3.55 -17.69
N PRO A 88 17.65 -2.50 -18.36
CA PRO A 88 17.59 -2.46 -19.83
C PRO A 88 18.97 -2.64 -20.47
N VAL A 89 20.00 -1.99 -19.92
CA VAL A 89 21.38 -2.08 -20.41
C VAL A 89 21.94 -3.49 -20.18
N LEU A 90 21.78 -4.04 -18.99
CA LEU A 90 22.26 -5.39 -18.66
C LEU A 90 21.57 -6.46 -19.51
N GLU A 91 20.26 -6.35 -19.73
CA GLU A 91 19.49 -7.29 -20.55
C GLU A 91 19.86 -7.18 -22.02
N SER A 92 20.11 -5.97 -22.53
CA SER A 92 20.56 -5.78 -23.92
C SER A 92 21.91 -6.47 -24.22
N LEU A 93 22.76 -6.62 -23.20
CA LEU A 93 24.09 -7.25 -23.31
C LEU A 93 24.08 -8.75 -22.96
N TYR A 94 22.98 -9.27 -22.42
CA TYR A 94 22.87 -10.64 -21.96
C TYR A 94 22.38 -11.59 -23.06
N THR A 95 23.23 -12.52 -23.47
CA THR A 95 22.95 -13.45 -24.57
C THR A 95 22.25 -14.74 -24.12
N GLY A 96 22.17 -14.99 -22.82
CA GLY A 96 21.64 -16.25 -22.27
C GLY A 96 22.60 -17.45 -22.31
N ILE A 97 23.75 -17.35 -22.99
CA ILE A 97 24.70 -18.45 -23.17
C ILE A 97 25.91 -18.21 -22.25
N ILE A 98 26.04 -19.03 -21.20
CA ILE A 98 27.18 -18.95 -20.27
C ILE A 98 28.19 -20.06 -20.63
N PRO A 99 29.38 -19.74 -21.15
CA PRO A 99 30.41 -20.73 -21.44
C PRO A 99 30.97 -21.33 -20.14
N ALA A 100 31.55 -22.53 -20.24
CA ALA A 100 32.05 -23.28 -19.08
C ALA A 100 33.20 -22.57 -18.32
N ARG A 101 33.91 -21.66 -18.97
CA ARG A 101 34.96 -20.82 -18.38
C ARG A 101 34.99 -19.47 -19.10
N GLU A 102 34.84 -18.40 -18.35
CA GLU A 102 34.94 -17.03 -18.84
C GLU A 102 36.27 -16.41 -18.35
N PRO A 103 37.14 -15.94 -19.25
CA PRO A 103 38.25 -15.08 -18.86
C PRO A 103 37.73 -13.69 -18.50
N TRP A 104 38.10 -13.18 -17.31
CA TRP A 104 37.63 -11.89 -16.80
C TRP A 104 38.01 -10.68 -17.69
N ASN A 105 39.11 -10.78 -18.46
CA ASN A 105 39.64 -9.66 -19.25
C ASN A 105 39.47 -9.82 -20.76
N ASP A 106 39.00 -10.96 -21.28
CA ASP A 106 38.93 -11.20 -22.73
C ASP A 106 37.50 -11.12 -23.29
N SER A 107 36.48 -11.10 -22.43
CA SER A 107 35.07 -10.98 -22.84
C SER A 107 34.20 -10.45 -21.71
N LEU A 108 33.03 -9.89 -22.06
CA LEU A 108 32.00 -9.51 -21.10
C LEU A 108 31.39 -10.78 -20.47
N SER A 109 31.47 -10.90 -19.15
CA SER A 109 31.05 -12.08 -18.40
C SER A 109 29.52 -12.21 -18.42
N GLN A 110 29.03 -13.26 -19.09
CA GLN A 110 27.61 -13.61 -19.10
C GLN A 110 27.16 -14.12 -17.74
N TYR A 111 28.08 -14.69 -16.95
CA TYR A 111 27.82 -15.06 -15.56
C TYR A 111 27.53 -13.84 -14.68
N GLU A 112 28.38 -12.80 -14.71
CA GLU A 112 28.15 -11.59 -13.92
C GLU A 112 26.91 -10.82 -14.40
N LEU A 113 26.65 -10.76 -15.71
CA LEU A 113 25.39 -10.19 -16.23
C LEU A 113 24.16 -10.91 -15.66
N LYS A 114 24.14 -12.25 -15.71
CA LYS A 114 23.04 -13.04 -15.14
C LYS A 114 22.89 -12.79 -13.64
N LYS A 115 24.01 -12.67 -12.91
CA LYS A 115 24.01 -12.43 -11.47
C LYS A 115 23.49 -11.02 -11.16
N ALA A 116 23.95 -9.99 -11.88
CA ALA A 116 23.51 -8.62 -11.74
C ALA A 116 22.01 -8.49 -12.05
N ILE A 117 21.55 -9.04 -13.19
CA ILE A 117 20.13 -9.11 -13.55
C ILE A 117 19.32 -9.80 -12.45
N LYS A 118 19.83 -10.92 -11.91
CA LYS A 118 19.15 -11.64 -10.83
C LYS A 118 19.08 -10.82 -9.54
N LEU A 119 20.15 -10.13 -9.17
CA LEU A 119 20.18 -9.27 -7.97
C LEU A 119 19.20 -8.10 -8.13
N ILE A 120 19.14 -7.50 -9.31
CA ILE A 120 18.23 -6.40 -9.63
C ILE A 120 16.77 -6.86 -9.64
N LYS A 121 16.45 -8.04 -10.19
CA LYS A 121 15.09 -8.63 -10.20
C LYS A 121 14.67 -9.29 -8.88
N GLY A 122 15.08 -8.72 -7.74
CA GLY A 122 14.68 -9.22 -6.40
C GLY A 122 15.52 -10.37 -5.85
N GLY A 123 16.72 -10.60 -6.38
CA GLY A 123 17.67 -11.55 -5.80
C GLY A 123 18.16 -11.11 -4.43
N PHE A 124 18.25 -12.05 -3.47
CA PHE A 124 18.69 -11.73 -2.12
C PHE A 124 20.16 -11.27 -2.07
N ASN A 125 20.39 -9.98 -1.76
CA ASN A 125 21.71 -9.48 -1.39
C ASN A 125 21.79 -9.21 0.11
N LEU A 126 22.45 -10.12 0.84
CA LEU A 126 22.59 -10.04 2.29
C LEU A 126 23.34 -8.77 2.75
N THR A 127 24.17 -8.17 1.90
CA THR A 127 25.08 -7.08 2.31
C THR A 127 24.52 -5.67 2.09
N HIS A 128 23.52 -5.49 1.22
CA HIS A 128 23.03 -4.16 0.82
C HIS A 128 22.58 -3.29 2.00
N TRP A 129 21.88 -3.87 2.97
CA TRP A 129 21.39 -3.13 4.15
C TRP A 129 22.51 -2.49 4.97
N ALA A 130 23.74 -3.01 4.91
CA ALA A 130 24.84 -2.53 5.74
C ALA A 130 25.56 -1.31 5.15
N TRP A 131 25.49 -1.07 3.84
CA TRP A 131 26.27 -0.01 3.18
C TRP A 131 25.48 0.90 2.25
N ARG A 132 24.35 0.47 1.70
CA ARG A 132 23.57 1.24 0.71
C ARG A 132 23.06 2.57 1.25
N PHE A 133 22.71 2.65 2.53
CA PHE A 133 22.33 3.92 3.21
C PHE A 133 23.42 5.00 3.23
N SER A 134 24.67 4.65 2.90
CA SER A 134 25.81 5.56 2.91
C SER A 134 26.29 5.95 1.51
N LEU A 135 25.71 5.36 0.46
CA LEU A 135 25.84 5.84 -0.91
C LEU A 135 24.78 6.93 -1.10
N ASP A 136 25.26 8.13 -1.35
CA ASP A 136 24.46 9.07 -2.13
C ASP A 136 24.42 8.50 -3.54
N MET A 137 23.32 7.85 -3.89
CA MET A 137 23.14 7.21 -5.20
C MET A 137 22.98 8.26 -6.31
N GLY A 138 23.07 9.56 -5.96
CA GLY A 138 22.06 10.49 -6.39
C GLY A 138 20.73 10.02 -5.81
N GLU A 139 20.01 10.87 -5.10
CA GLU A 139 18.57 10.83 -5.34
C GLU A 139 18.47 10.92 -6.86
N ALA A 140 17.88 9.91 -7.51
CA ALA A 140 17.47 10.11 -8.87
C ALA A 140 16.55 11.32 -8.77
N ASN A 141 17.12 12.52 -9.01
CA ASN A 141 16.33 13.64 -9.43
C ASN A 141 15.52 13.00 -10.55
N LEU A 142 14.22 12.90 -10.32
CA LEU A 142 13.25 12.54 -11.34
C LEU A 142 13.27 13.73 -12.31
N GLU A 143 14.41 13.88 -12.99
CA GLU A 143 14.92 15.12 -13.55
C GLU A 143 14.30 15.20 -14.92
N LYS A 144 13.06 15.69 -14.94
CA LYS A 144 12.19 15.96 -16.09
C LYS A 144 11.96 14.78 -17.05
N PRO A 145 10.73 14.62 -17.56
CA PRO A 145 10.45 13.56 -18.51
C PRO A 145 11.32 13.74 -19.78
N ILE A 146 11.89 12.64 -20.30
CA ILE A 146 12.57 12.69 -21.61
C ILE A 146 11.52 12.80 -22.72
N GLN A 147 10.42 12.07 -22.54
CA GLN A 147 9.18 12.19 -23.30
C GLN A 147 8.03 12.20 -22.30
N GLU A 148 7.18 13.22 -22.32
CA GLU A 148 6.08 13.35 -21.37
C GLU A 148 5.07 12.18 -21.51
N THR A 149 4.73 11.82 -22.76
CA THR A 149 3.85 10.69 -23.06
C THR A 149 4.55 9.69 -23.99
N VAL A 150 4.40 8.41 -23.69
CA VAL A 150 4.89 7.30 -24.53
C VAL A 150 3.75 6.36 -24.86
N VAL A 151 3.66 5.95 -26.13
CA VAL A 151 2.76 4.89 -26.57
C VAL A 151 3.51 3.56 -26.48
N MET A 152 2.85 2.53 -25.99
CA MET A 152 3.40 1.19 -25.86
C MET A 152 2.46 0.17 -26.49
N SER A 153 3.02 -0.73 -27.30
CA SER A 153 2.29 -1.89 -27.82
C SER A 153 3.28 -2.97 -28.28
N ASP A 154 2.95 -4.24 -28.02
CA ASP A 154 3.75 -5.35 -28.55
C ASP A 154 3.61 -5.39 -30.08
N PRO A 155 4.71 -5.40 -30.87
CA PRO A 155 4.66 -5.47 -32.33
C PRO A 155 3.87 -6.66 -32.92
N SER A 156 3.64 -7.69 -32.11
CA SER A 156 2.83 -8.86 -32.47
C SER A 156 1.36 -8.78 -32.06
N ASP A 157 0.96 -7.77 -31.27
CA ASP A 157 -0.43 -7.57 -30.85
C ASP A 157 -1.29 -7.05 -32.02
N ALA A 158 -2.55 -7.50 -32.07
CA ALA A 158 -3.43 -7.15 -33.19
C ALA A 158 -3.81 -5.66 -33.21
N TYR A 159 -3.64 -4.93 -32.12
CA TYR A 159 -3.89 -3.48 -32.02
C TYR A 159 -2.62 -2.64 -32.24
N TYR A 160 -1.49 -3.24 -32.60
CA TYR A 160 -0.25 -2.50 -32.87
C TYR A 160 -0.42 -1.39 -33.92
N SER A 161 -1.23 -1.62 -34.97
CA SER A 161 -1.52 -0.58 -35.97
C SER A 161 -2.26 0.63 -35.41
N LEU A 162 -3.10 0.44 -34.39
CA LEU A 162 -3.73 1.55 -33.67
C LEU A 162 -2.69 2.30 -32.85
N ALA A 163 -1.75 1.60 -32.21
CA ALA A 163 -0.65 2.22 -31.48
C ALA A 163 0.21 3.11 -32.39
N GLN A 164 0.53 2.63 -33.61
CA GLN A 164 1.22 3.42 -34.63
C GLN A 164 0.41 4.66 -35.00
N THR A 165 -0.90 4.51 -35.21
CA THR A 165 -1.79 5.62 -35.57
C THR A 165 -1.81 6.69 -34.47
N ILE A 166 -1.90 6.30 -33.20
CA ILE A 166 -1.88 7.22 -32.06
C ILE A 166 -0.53 7.93 -31.98
N ALA A 167 0.57 7.16 -32.06
CA ALA A 167 1.93 7.72 -32.01
C ALA A 167 2.19 8.72 -33.14
N GLU A 168 1.77 8.42 -34.37
CA GLU A 168 1.90 9.32 -35.52
C GLU A 168 1.01 10.57 -35.40
N THR A 169 -0.23 10.39 -34.93
CA THR A 169 -1.20 11.49 -34.81
C THR A 169 -0.78 12.51 -33.76
N GLU A 170 -0.25 12.03 -32.63
CA GLU A 170 0.15 12.86 -31.50
C GLU A 170 1.65 13.22 -31.50
N GLY A 171 2.44 12.64 -32.41
CA GLY A 171 3.90 12.85 -32.48
C GLY A 171 4.66 12.23 -31.31
N LEU A 172 4.19 11.08 -30.81
CA LEU A 172 4.73 10.39 -29.64
C LEU A 172 5.72 9.28 -30.02
N VAL A 173 6.56 8.89 -29.06
CA VAL A 173 7.41 7.70 -29.20
C VAL A 173 6.57 6.44 -29.00
N LEU A 174 6.77 5.46 -29.89
CA LEU A 174 6.23 4.11 -29.76
C LEU A 174 7.31 3.17 -29.22
N ALA A 175 7.03 2.54 -28.09
CA ALA A 175 7.86 1.53 -27.44
C ALA A 175 7.23 0.13 -27.57
N ASP A 176 8.06 -0.90 -27.67
CA ASP A 176 7.58 -2.28 -27.88
C ASP A 176 7.09 -2.93 -26.58
N ASN A 177 7.52 -2.42 -25.41
CA ASN A 177 7.19 -2.98 -24.10
C ASN A 177 7.40 -1.96 -22.97
N LEU A 178 6.98 -2.34 -21.76
CA LEU A 178 6.94 -1.43 -20.61
C LEU A 178 8.32 -0.99 -20.16
N THR A 179 9.30 -1.89 -20.20
CA THR A 179 10.69 -1.57 -19.87
C THR A 179 11.25 -0.50 -20.81
N GLN A 180 11.00 -0.63 -22.12
CA GLN A 180 11.40 0.40 -23.09
C GLN A 180 10.63 1.72 -22.87
N ALA A 181 9.33 1.65 -22.57
CA ALA A 181 8.53 2.86 -22.34
C ALA A 181 9.04 3.65 -21.13
N ILE A 182 9.33 2.97 -20.01
CA ILE A 182 9.81 3.61 -18.79
C ILE A 182 11.23 4.18 -18.96
N ALA A 183 12.05 3.65 -19.87
CA ALA A 183 13.37 4.21 -20.15
C ALA A 183 13.32 5.69 -20.61
N TYR A 184 12.17 6.17 -21.11
CA TYR A 184 11.93 7.57 -21.43
C TYR A 184 11.47 8.43 -20.24
N ARG A 185 11.36 7.84 -19.03
CA ARG A 185 10.85 8.47 -17.80
C ARG A 185 9.54 9.25 -18.05
N PRO A 186 8.51 8.61 -18.61
CA PRO A 186 7.30 9.32 -19.03
C PRO A 186 6.38 9.65 -17.86
N GLU A 187 5.70 10.79 -17.94
CA GLU A 187 4.58 11.07 -17.04
C GLU A 187 3.39 10.17 -17.36
N PHE A 188 3.14 9.92 -18.66
CA PHE A 188 2.01 9.17 -19.17
C PHE A 188 2.44 8.00 -20.07
N ILE A 189 1.81 6.84 -19.87
CA ILE A 189 1.97 5.69 -20.76
C ILE A 189 0.60 5.30 -21.32
N LEU A 190 0.49 5.29 -22.65
CA LEU A 190 -0.65 4.75 -23.39
C LEU A 190 -0.36 3.31 -23.81
N TRP A 191 -0.88 2.34 -23.08
CA TRP A 191 -0.73 0.92 -23.45
C TRP A 191 -1.86 0.50 -24.39
N VAL A 192 -1.53 0.34 -25.67
CA VAL A 192 -2.47 -0.12 -26.70
C VAL A 192 -2.31 -1.63 -26.86
N ALA A 193 -3.35 -2.39 -26.55
CA ALA A 193 -3.32 -3.86 -26.60
C ALA A 193 -4.71 -4.47 -26.74
N THR A 194 -4.78 -5.66 -27.33
CA THR A 194 -5.99 -6.49 -27.31
C THR A 194 -6.37 -6.89 -25.89
N PRO A 195 -7.66 -7.11 -25.58
CA PRO A 195 -8.07 -7.58 -24.26
C PRO A 195 -7.37 -8.87 -23.82
N GLN A 196 -7.01 -9.75 -24.76
CA GLN A 196 -6.35 -11.03 -24.48
C GLN A 196 -4.87 -10.87 -24.11
N ALA A 197 -4.19 -9.83 -24.60
CA ALA A 197 -2.81 -9.53 -24.22
C ALA A 197 -2.69 -8.91 -22.81
N LEU A 198 -3.82 -8.44 -22.26
CA LEU A 198 -3.91 -7.83 -20.93
C LEU A 198 -4.26 -8.85 -19.84
N ASP A 199 -3.66 -10.03 -19.87
CA ASP A 199 -3.97 -11.08 -18.90
C ASP A 199 -3.44 -10.78 -17.48
N GLU A 200 -3.80 -11.65 -16.53
CA GLU A 200 -3.40 -11.49 -15.12
C GLU A 200 -1.88 -11.40 -14.95
N ALA A 201 -1.10 -12.15 -15.74
CA ALA A 201 0.35 -12.17 -15.62
C ALA A 201 0.98 -10.88 -16.16
N ALA A 202 0.47 -10.36 -17.28
CA ALA A 202 0.95 -9.12 -17.88
C ALA A 202 0.71 -7.91 -16.96
N LEU A 203 -0.49 -7.79 -16.39
CA LEU A 203 -0.83 -6.69 -15.49
C LEU A 203 -0.09 -6.81 -14.15
N TRP A 204 0.12 -8.02 -13.64
CA TRP A 204 0.94 -8.23 -12.44
C TRP A 204 2.40 -7.81 -12.68
N GLN A 205 2.97 -8.19 -13.82
CA GLN A 205 4.32 -7.79 -14.20
C GLN A 205 4.45 -6.26 -14.29
N ALA A 206 3.44 -5.57 -14.81
CA ALA A 206 3.43 -4.10 -14.84
C ALA A 206 3.44 -3.50 -13.42
N GLY A 207 2.62 -4.05 -12.52
CA GLY A 207 2.62 -3.66 -11.10
C GLY A 207 3.99 -3.87 -10.43
N ASP A 208 4.60 -5.03 -10.64
CA ASP A 208 5.92 -5.36 -10.08
C ASP A 208 6.98 -4.38 -10.56
N ILE A 209 6.96 -4.02 -11.85
CA ILE A 209 7.89 -3.03 -12.41
C ILE A 209 7.71 -1.65 -11.72
N PHE A 210 6.48 -1.16 -11.57
CA PHE A 210 6.24 0.14 -10.91
C PHE A 210 6.69 0.15 -9.45
N LYS A 211 6.36 -0.91 -8.72
CA LYS A 211 6.76 -1.06 -7.32
C LYS A 211 8.27 -1.15 -7.16
N ASP A 212 8.91 -2.00 -7.94
CA ASP A 212 10.34 -2.27 -7.80
C ASP A 212 11.16 -1.01 -8.15
N MET A 213 10.69 -0.20 -9.11
CA MET A 213 11.31 1.07 -9.52
C MET A 213 10.97 2.26 -8.61
N ASP A 214 9.96 2.14 -7.74
CA ASP A 214 9.32 3.25 -7.02
C ASP A 214 8.99 4.43 -7.95
N TYR A 215 8.55 4.11 -9.17
CA TYR A 215 8.19 5.06 -10.22
C TYR A 215 6.86 4.65 -10.83
N TYR A 216 5.86 5.52 -10.69
CA TYR A 216 4.46 5.22 -11.01
C TYR A 216 3.95 6.19 -12.08
N PRO A 217 4.35 6.01 -13.35
CA PRO A 217 3.81 6.81 -14.44
C PRO A 217 2.31 6.53 -14.58
N ALA A 218 1.56 7.54 -14.99
CA ALA A 218 0.13 7.41 -15.22
C ALA A 218 -0.12 6.49 -16.43
N LEU A 219 -0.43 5.23 -16.14
CA LEU A 219 -0.70 4.19 -17.13
C LEU A 219 -2.20 4.14 -17.46
N GLY A 220 -2.54 4.36 -18.72
CA GLY A 220 -3.89 4.12 -19.24
C GLY A 220 -3.84 3.14 -20.40
N ILE A 221 -4.79 2.20 -20.39
CA ILE A 221 -4.84 1.09 -21.33
C ILE A 221 -5.92 1.36 -22.37
N ILE A 222 -5.51 1.42 -23.63
CA ILE A 222 -6.39 1.59 -24.79
C ILE A 222 -6.74 0.21 -25.34
N SER A 223 -7.87 -0.33 -24.89
CA SER A 223 -8.39 -1.63 -25.30
C SER A 223 -9.90 -1.60 -25.47
N GLY A 224 -10.44 -2.41 -26.39
CA GLY A 224 -11.85 -2.48 -26.75
C GLY A 224 -12.22 -3.89 -27.20
N GLY A 225 -13.51 -4.20 -27.31
CA GLY A 225 -13.95 -5.47 -27.92
C GLY A 225 -13.57 -5.57 -29.40
N THR A 226 -13.35 -4.42 -30.05
CA THR A 226 -12.78 -4.29 -31.39
C THR A 226 -11.78 -3.13 -31.41
N MET A 227 -10.95 -3.06 -32.46
CA MET A 227 -9.98 -1.99 -32.63
C MET A 227 -10.65 -0.62 -32.78
N GLU A 228 -11.83 -0.56 -33.42
CA GLU A 228 -12.62 0.67 -33.56
C GLU A 228 -13.13 1.17 -32.20
N ILE A 229 -13.53 0.24 -31.32
CA ILE A 229 -13.92 0.58 -29.95
C ILE A 229 -12.71 1.07 -29.15
N ALA A 230 -11.54 0.45 -29.32
CA ALA A 230 -10.31 0.91 -28.68
C ALA A 230 -9.91 2.32 -29.17
N GLU A 231 -10.04 2.61 -30.47
CA GLU A 231 -9.82 3.95 -31.02
C GLU A 231 -10.84 4.95 -30.45
N GLN A 232 -12.11 4.57 -30.34
CA GLN A 232 -13.14 5.40 -29.74
C GLN A 232 -12.86 5.69 -28.27
N LEU A 233 -12.36 4.71 -27.52
CA LEU A 233 -11.94 4.88 -26.12
C LEU A 233 -10.86 5.94 -25.97
N TRP A 234 -9.81 5.88 -26.82
CA TRP A 234 -8.76 6.91 -26.87
C TRP A 234 -9.35 8.31 -27.13
N ARG A 235 -10.24 8.44 -28.12
CA ARG A 235 -10.90 9.72 -28.43
C ARG A 235 -11.81 10.22 -27.31
N ASN A 236 -12.50 9.31 -26.62
CA ASN A 236 -13.46 9.64 -25.55
C ASN A 236 -12.78 10.24 -24.31
N GLY A 237 -11.50 9.93 -24.04
CA GLY A 237 -10.78 10.49 -22.89
C GLY A 237 -10.81 12.02 -22.85
N GLN A 238 -10.81 12.67 -24.01
CA GLN A 238 -10.85 14.12 -24.19
C GLN A 238 -12.26 14.73 -24.00
N LEU A 239 -13.29 13.90 -23.82
CA LEU A 239 -14.70 14.31 -23.70
C LEU A 239 -15.25 14.17 -22.27
N THR A 240 -14.40 13.77 -21.32
CA THR A 240 -14.74 13.64 -19.91
C THR A 240 -15.07 15.01 -19.30
N ARG A 241 -15.97 15.04 -18.32
CA ARG A 241 -16.45 16.28 -17.70
C ARG A 241 -17.00 16.06 -16.30
N ASN A 242 -16.98 17.11 -15.49
CA ASN A 242 -17.55 17.15 -14.15
C ASN A 242 -18.97 17.75 -14.20
N GLY A 243 -19.98 16.93 -14.46
CA GLY A 243 -21.38 17.38 -14.60
C GLY A 243 -22.34 16.60 -13.72
N GLU A 244 -22.73 15.43 -14.19
CA GLU A 244 -23.71 14.55 -13.53
C GLU A 244 -22.97 13.40 -12.81
N ASN A 245 -22.79 13.52 -11.48
CA ASN A 245 -21.89 12.68 -10.70
C ASN A 245 -22.65 11.84 -9.68
N TYR A 246 -22.43 10.54 -9.66
CA TYR A 246 -23.18 9.63 -8.79
C TYR A 246 -22.30 8.60 -8.07
N LEU A 247 -22.78 8.15 -6.93
CA LEU A 247 -22.19 7.11 -6.09
C LEU A 247 -23.18 5.96 -5.89
N GLY A 248 -22.80 4.75 -6.27
CA GLY A 248 -23.47 3.52 -5.86
C GLY A 248 -22.88 3.03 -4.52
N SER A 249 -23.62 3.23 -3.43
CA SER A 249 -23.19 2.88 -2.07
C SER A 249 -23.70 1.51 -1.62
N ASP A 250 -22.91 0.82 -0.79
CA ASP A 250 -23.33 -0.40 -0.10
C ASP A 250 -24.12 -0.10 1.19
N VAL A 251 -24.64 -1.15 1.81
CA VAL A 251 -25.16 -1.14 3.18
C VAL A 251 -23.99 -0.93 4.15
N GLU A 252 -23.86 0.29 4.65
CA GLU A 252 -22.84 0.69 5.63
C GLU A 252 -23.50 0.81 7.01
N VAL A 253 -23.72 -0.33 7.67
CA VAL A 253 -24.41 -0.41 8.97
C VAL A 253 -23.76 0.50 10.02
N ASP A 254 -22.43 0.56 10.03
CA ASP A 254 -21.66 1.40 10.95
C ASP A 254 -21.82 2.91 10.66
N GLN A 255 -22.23 3.27 9.44
CA GLN A 255 -22.55 4.65 9.02
C GLN A 255 -24.07 4.92 9.02
N GLY A 256 -24.89 3.95 9.44
CA GLY A 256 -26.35 4.06 9.46
C GLY A 256 -27.03 3.89 8.10
N VAL A 257 -26.30 3.48 7.05
CA VAL A 257 -26.86 3.17 5.73
C VAL A 257 -27.34 1.71 5.75
N LEU A 258 -28.65 1.52 5.92
CA LEU A 258 -29.25 0.18 6.09
C LEU A 258 -29.72 -0.46 4.78
N GLU A 259 -29.70 0.28 3.68
CA GLU A 259 -30.16 -0.16 2.37
C GLU A 259 -29.19 0.29 1.27
N ALA A 260 -29.28 -0.39 0.13
CA ALA A 260 -28.53 -0.10 -1.07
C ALA A 260 -29.04 1.17 -1.76
N LEU A 261 -28.17 2.16 -2.00
CA LEU A 261 -28.58 3.49 -2.50
C LEU A 261 -27.69 4.00 -3.63
N ILE A 262 -28.26 4.88 -4.46
CA ILE A 262 -27.55 5.75 -5.39
C ILE A 262 -27.62 7.18 -4.86
N VAL A 263 -26.47 7.82 -4.68
CA VAL A 263 -26.34 9.18 -4.15
C VAL A 263 -25.91 10.12 -5.29
N ASP A 264 -26.57 11.26 -5.41
CA ASP A 264 -26.16 12.36 -6.29
C ASP A 264 -25.04 13.15 -5.59
N LEU A 265 -23.83 13.09 -6.14
CA LEU A 265 -22.65 13.75 -5.57
C LEU A 265 -22.65 15.26 -5.79
N ASN A 266 -23.47 15.77 -6.71
CA ASN A 266 -23.68 17.20 -6.87
C ASN A 266 -24.63 17.77 -5.81
N GLN A 267 -25.48 16.92 -5.25
CA GLN A 267 -26.45 17.28 -4.20
C GLN A 267 -26.43 16.22 -3.08
N PRO A 268 -25.32 16.11 -2.32
CA PRO A 268 -25.14 15.04 -1.34
C PRO A 268 -26.12 15.10 -0.16
N GLU A 269 -26.75 16.27 0.09
CA GLU A 269 -27.82 16.44 1.09
C GLU A 269 -29.22 16.08 0.55
N GLY A 270 -29.33 15.77 -0.75
CA GLY A 270 -30.55 15.34 -1.40
C GLY A 270 -30.99 13.93 -0.99
N THR A 271 -32.25 13.59 -1.28
CA THR A 271 -32.78 12.25 -1.00
C THR A 271 -32.11 11.23 -1.93
N PRO A 272 -31.41 10.21 -1.41
CA PRO A 272 -30.82 9.16 -2.24
C PRO A 272 -31.88 8.35 -3.00
N LEU A 273 -31.51 7.82 -4.15
CA LEU A 273 -32.37 6.93 -4.93
C LEU A 273 -32.20 5.48 -4.44
N PRO A 274 -33.28 4.66 -4.44
CA PRO A 274 -33.14 3.24 -4.18
C PRO A 274 -32.32 2.58 -5.29
N LEU A 275 -31.39 1.68 -4.92
CA LEU A 275 -30.59 0.95 -5.90
C LEU A 275 -31.41 -0.23 -6.47
N THR A 276 -32.09 0.03 -7.59
CA THR A 276 -32.75 -0.98 -8.42
C THR A 276 -32.09 -1.05 -9.79
N HIS A 277 -32.28 -2.14 -10.54
CA HIS A 277 -31.75 -2.27 -11.89
C HIS A 277 -32.16 -1.08 -12.79
N GLU A 278 -33.45 -0.71 -12.78
CA GLU A 278 -33.97 0.41 -13.56
C GLU A 278 -33.33 1.75 -13.16
N ALA A 279 -33.24 2.04 -11.85
CA ALA A 279 -32.64 3.27 -11.36
C ALA A 279 -31.15 3.35 -11.70
N LEU A 280 -30.42 2.23 -11.60
CA LEU A 280 -29.01 2.14 -11.97
C LEU A 280 -28.81 2.42 -13.46
N VAL A 281 -29.55 1.74 -14.33
CA VAL A 281 -29.46 1.92 -15.79
C VAL A 281 -29.78 3.36 -16.19
N GLN A 282 -30.86 3.95 -15.66
CA GLN A 282 -31.24 5.34 -15.94
C GLN A 282 -30.17 6.32 -15.45
N THR A 283 -29.56 6.06 -14.29
CA THR A 283 -28.50 6.91 -13.75
C THR A 283 -27.24 6.83 -14.60
N LEU A 284 -26.80 5.63 -14.98
CA LEU A 284 -25.62 5.42 -15.83
C LEU A 284 -25.73 6.15 -17.17
N GLN A 285 -26.92 6.21 -17.78
CA GLN A 285 -27.13 6.88 -19.07
C GLN A 285 -26.90 8.40 -19.05
N LYS A 286 -27.14 9.05 -17.90
CA LYS A 286 -26.98 10.50 -17.74
C LYS A 286 -25.70 10.91 -17.03
N SER A 287 -24.98 9.95 -16.44
CA SER A 287 -23.82 10.22 -15.61
C SER A 287 -22.61 10.60 -16.45
N ASP A 288 -21.83 11.55 -15.95
CA ASP A 288 -20.50 11.90 -16.44
C ASP A 288 -19.40 11.24 -15.60
N TYR A 289 -19.69 10.99 -14.32
CA TYR A 289 -18.85 10.22 -13.41
C TYR A 289 -19.71 9.31 -12.52
N PHE A 290 -19.28 8.06 -12.36
CA PHE A 290 -19.96 7.09 -11.51
C PHE A 290 -18.95 6.30 -10.68
N TYR A 291 -19.08 6.41 -9.35
CA TYR A 291 -18.27 5.69 -8.38
C TYR A 291 -19.05 4.51 -7.80
N TRP A 292 -18.53 3.30 -7.89
CA TRP A 292 -19.19 2.07 -7.44
C TRP A 292 -18.37 1.36 -6.38
N VAL A 293 -18.83 1.40 -5.13
CA VAL A 293 -18.12 0.82 -3.96
C VAL A 293 -18.93 -0.35 -3.40
N ARG A 294 -19.06 -1.42 -4.18
CA ARG A 294 -19.82 -2.60 -3.78
C ARG A 294 -19.18 -3.87 -4.30
N HIS A 295 -19.80 -5.00 -4.00
CA HIS A 295 -19.39 -6.28 -4.55
C HIS A 295 -19.42 -6.29 -6.09
N VAL A 296 -18.29 -6.64 -6.66
CA VAL A 296 -18.08 -6.82 -8.10
C VAL A 296 -17.46 -8.20 -8.31
N SER A 297 -17.72 -8.78 -9.46
CA SER A 297 -16.92 -9.87 -10.02
C SER A 297 -16.48 -9.47 -11.43
N ALA A 298 -15.62 -10.26 -12.05
CA ALA A 298 -15.14 -10.00 -13.40
C ALA A 298 -16.24 -9.72 -14.42
N THR A 299 -17.46 -10.26 -14.25
CA THR A 299 -18.53 -10.19 -15.25
C THR A 299 -19.80 -9.45 -14.81
N ARG A 300 -19.86 -8.96 -13.57
CA ARG A 300 -21.06 -8.27 -13.04
C ARG A 300 -20.82 -7.39 -11.82
N TRP A 301 -21.65 -6.36 -11.69
CA TRP A 301 -21.85 -5.59 -10.46
C TRP A 301 -23.02 -6.18 -9.67
N MET A 302 -22.94 -6.23 -8.33
CA MET A 302 -23.96 -6.85 -7.48
C MET A 302 -24.42 -5.89 -6.38
N TRP A 303 -25.74 -5.83 -6.13
CA TRP A 303 -26.31 -5.02 -5.04
C TRP A 303 -27.32 -5.75 -4.15
N ASP A 304 -27.78 -6.95 -4.53
CA ASP A 304 -28.56 -7.81 -3.64
C ASP A 304 -27.63 -8.78 -2.88
N THR A 305 -27.54 -8.60 -1.56
CA THR A 305 -26.77 -9.45 -0.65
C THR A 305 -27.64 -10.46 0.10
N SER A 306 -28.95 -10.52 -0.20
CA SER A 306 -29.88 -11.46 0.44
C SER A 306 -29.73 -12.88 -0.14
N LYS A 307 -30.12 -13.89 0.63
CA LYS A 307 -30.00 -15.32 0.26
C LYS A 307 -30.84 -15.74 -0.98
N ASN A 308 -31.56 -14.82 -1.61
CA ASN A 308 -32.36 -15.06 -2.79
C ASN A 308 -31.71 -14.36 -3.99
N VAL A 309 -30.59 -14.91 -4.46
CA VAL A 309 -29.94 -14.50 -5.72
C VAL A 309 -30.94 -14.73 -6.86
N GLY A 310 -31.63 -13.67 -7.27
CA GLY A 310 -32.52 -13.62 -8.42
C GLY A 310 -31.99 -12.68 -9.49
N GLU A 311 -32.56 -12.77 -10.70
CA GLU A 311 -32.19 -12.04 -11.93
C GLU A 311 -32.29 -10.49 -11.84
N ASP A 312 -32.69 -9.93 -10.69
CA ASP A 312 -32.89 -8.48 -10.48
C ASP A 312 -31.82 -7.82 -9.58
N GLY A 313 -30.77 -8.56 -9.18
CA GLY A 313 -29.78 -8.14 -8.16
C GLY A 313 -28.37 -7.85 -8.67
N ASP A 314 -28.14 -8.00 -9.98
CA ASP A 314 -26.86 -7.77 -10.65
C ASP A 314 -27.00 -7.02 -11.99
N LEU A 315 -25.90 -6.40 -12.43
CA LEU A 315 -25.76 -5.75 -13.74
C LEU A 315 -24.63 -6.47 -14.47
N THR A 316 -24.97 -7.12 -15.58
CA THR A 316 -24.03 -7.81 -16.47
C THR A 316 -23.56 -6.91 -17.60
N ALA A 317 -22.47 -7.31 -18.29
CA ALA A 317 -21.95 -6.58 -19.45
C ALA A 317 -22.99 -6.37 -20.57
N ALA A 318 -23.95 -7.30 -20.73
CA ALA A 318 -25.00 -7.21 -21.75
C ALA A 318 -26.07 -6.15 -21.41
N GLU A 319 -26.28 -5.87 -20.12
CA GLU A 319 -27.30 -4.97 -19.61
C GLU A 319 -26.81 -3.52 -19.46
N VAL A 320 -25.50 -3.30 -19.53
CA VAL A 320 -24.93 -1.94 -19.55
C VAL A 320 -25.59 -1.14 -20.68
N PRO A 321 -26.21 0.02 -20.39
CA PRO A 321 -26.90 0.81 -21.41
C PRO A 321 -25.92 1.44 -22.39
N ALA A 322 -26.40 2.06 -23.46
CA ALA A 322 -25.55 2.99 -24.22
C ALA A 322 -25.15 4.17 -23.32
N LEU A 323 -23.88 4.53 -23.34
CA LEU A 323 -23.29 5.53 -22.44
C LEU A 323 -22.80 6.75 -23.24
N GLY A 324 -22.76 7.90 -22.57
CA GLY A 324 -21.88 9.00 -22.97
C GLY A 324 -20.42 8.72 -22.59
N PRO A 325 -19.52 9.72 -22.73
CA PRO A 325 -18.12 9.63 -22.32
C PRO A 325 -17.97 9.67 -20.79
N ILE A 326 -18.58 8.70 -20.11
CA ILE A 326 -18.61 8.57 -18.66
C ILE A 326 -17.29 8.03 -18.10
N VAL A 327 -16.92 8.52 -16.93
CA VAL A 327 -15.85 7.95 -16.09
C VAL A 327 -16.45 6.99 -15.08
N ILE A 328 -16.08 5.71 -15.18
CA ILE A 328 -16.50 4.67 -14.25
C ILE A 328 -15.35 4.30 -13.34
N GLN A 329 -15.63 4.21 -12.04
CA GLN A 329 -14.63 3.80 -11.09
C GLN A 329 -15.17 2.81 -10.06
N THR A 330 -14.51 1.66 -9.99
CA THR A 330 -14.95 0.49 -9.25
C THR A 330 -13.81 -0.02 -8.38
N PRO A 331 -13.50 0.63 -7.24
CA PRO A 331 -12.46 0.18 -6.31
C PRO A 331 -12.95 -1.05 -5.53
N SER A 332 -13.11 -2.17 -6.24
CA SER A 332 -13.78 -3.38 -5.78
C SER A 332 -13.12 -4.60 -6.39
N CYS A 333 -13.19 -5.73 -5.68
CA CYS A 333 -12.45 -6.94 -6.04
C CYS A 333 -12.73 -7.41 -7.47
N GLY A 334 -11.68 -7.59 -8.27
CA GLY A 334 -11.78 -8.23 -9.59
C GLY A 334 -12.65 -7.48 -10.59
N SER A 335 -12.83 -6.18 -10.43
CA SER A 335 -13.60 -5.33 -11.34
C SER A 335 -12.90 -5.09 -12.68
N PHE A 336 -11.58 -5.28 -12.75
CA PHE A 336 -10.76 -5.02 -13.92
C PHE A 336 -10.16 -6.29 -14.50
N GLN A 337 -10.93 -7.03 -15.29
CA GLN A 337 -10.43 -8.23 -15.97
C GLN A 337 -10.80 -8.22 -17.45
N PRO A 338 -10.16 -7.37 -18.28
CA PRO A 338 -10.54 -7.19 -19.69
C PRO A 338 -10.44 -8.47 -20.54
N TRP A 339 -9.55 -9.40 -20.17
CA TRP A 339 -9.35 -10.67 -20.89
C TRP A 339 -10.48 -11.69 -20.69
N LYS A 340 -11.36 -11.49 -19.70
CA LYS A 340 -12.46 -12.42 -19.42
C LYS A 340 -13.58 -12.24 -20.44
N GLU A 341 -14.16 -13.36 -20.87
CA GLU A 341 -15.43 -13.35 -21.60
C GLU A 341 -16.51 -12.70 -20.72
N ASP A 342 -17.35 -11.86 -21.34
CA ASP A 342 -18.38 -11.05 -20.66
C ASP A 342 -17.86 -10.16 -19.52
N SER A 343 -16.59 -9.70 -19.63
CA SER A 343 -16.00 -8.76 -18.67
C SER A 343 -16.87 -7.52 -18.49
N ILE A 344 -17.20 -7.19 -17.24
CA ILE A 344 -18.01 -6.01 -16.93
C ILE A 344 -17.30 -4.72 -17.33
N ALA A 345 -15.98 -4.64 -17.12
CA ALA A 345 -15.15 -3.52 -17.57
C ALA A 345 -15.26 -3.32 -19.09
N MET A 346 -15.15 -4.40 -19.86
CA MET A 346 -15.32 -4.34 -21.31
C MET A 346 -16.76 -4.01 -21.72
N GLY A 347 -17.75 -4.44 -20.94
CA GLY A 347 -19.16 -4.05 -21.12
C GLY A 347 -19.34 -2.52 -21.12
N PHE A 348 -18.74 -1.83 -20.15
CA PHE A 348 -18.74 -0.36 -20.09
C PHE A 348 -18.00 0.28 -21.27
N ILE A 349 -16.79 -0.18 -21.59
CA ILE A 349 -16.01 0.36 -22.72
C ILE A 349 -16.75 0.17 -24.05
N ASN A 350 -17.26 -1.03 -24.31
CA ASN A 350 -17.98 -1.35 -25.55
C ASN A 350 -19.28 -0.56 -25.71
N ARG A 351 -19.79 0.04 -24.63
CA ARG A 351 -21.00 0.87 -24.63
C ARG A 351 -20.73 2.37 -24.61
N GLY A 352 -19.47 2.79 -24.68
CA GLY A 352 -19.09 4.18 -24.92
C GLY A 352 -18.46 4.90 -23.73
N ALA A 353 -18.18 4.22 -22.62
CA ALA A 353 -17.45 4.83 -21.50
C ALA A 353 -16.10 5.41 -21.97
N ALA A 354 -15.71 6.54 -21.38
CA ALA A 354 -14.42 7.18 -21.65
C ALA A 354 -13.30 6.58 -20.80
N VAL A 355 -13.66 6.15 -19.58
CA VAL A 355 -12.71 5.64 -18.60
C VAL A 355 -13.39 4.54 -17.78
N TYR A 356 -12.65 3.46 -17.50
CA TYR A 356 -13.00 2.47 -16.48
C TYR A 356 -11.78 2.18 -15.60
N ILE A 357 -11.88 2.42 -14.30
CA ILE A 357 -10.78 2.21 -13.34
C ILE A 357 -11.19 1.16 -12.30
N GLY A 358 -10.35 0.15 -12.08
CA GLY A 358 -10.67 -0.95 -11.17
C GLY A 358 -9.50 -1.86 -10.82
N HIS A 359 -9.78 -2.92 -10.07
CA HIS A 359 -8.79 -3.88 -9.59
C HIS A 359 -8.75 -5.16 -10.41
N VAL A 360 -7.55 -5.58 -10.80
CA VAL A 360 -7.32 -6.93 -11.36
C VAL A 360 -7.64 -7.99 -10.32
N GLN A 361 -7.00 -7.83 -9.17
CA GLN A 361 -7.26 -8.53 -7.91
C GLN A 361 -7.11 -7.48 -6.82
N THR A 362 -7.74 -7.69 -5.66
CA THR A 362 -7.51 -6.80 -4.52
C THR A 362 -7.20 -7.59 -3.26
N ALA A 363 -6.19 -7.12 -2.54
CA ALA A 363 -5.89 -7.51 -1.18
C ALA A 363 -6.69 -6.68 -0.16
N VAL A 364 -7.60 -5.81 -0.62
CA VAL A 364 -8.39 -4.92 0.23
C VAL A 364 -9.79 -5.50 0.38
N VAL A 365 -10.10 -6.02 1.56
CA VAL A 365 -11.36 -6.73 1.84
C VAL A 365 -12.42 -5.80 2.44
N SER A 366 -12.15 -4.50 2.56
CA SER A 366 -13.09 -3.57 3.19
C SER A 366 -13.00 -2.15 2.64
N ASN A 367 -14.15 -1.44 2.68
CA ASN A 367 -14.26 -0.01 2.39
C ASN A 367 -13.31 0.84 3.26
N SER A 368 -12.82 0.28 4.37
CA SER A 368 -11.86 0.84 5.31
C SER A 368 -10.54 1.31 4.72
N PHE A 369 -10.19 0.95 3.49
CA PHE A 369 -8.93 1.34 2.86
C PHE A 369 -9.15 2.10 1.54
N LEU A 370 -10.33 2.67 1.37
CA LEU A 370 -10.65 3.56 0.26
C LEU A 370 -10.51 5.00 0.70
N MET A 371 -9.94 5.87 -0.14
CA MET A 371 -9.99 7.32 0.10
C MET A 371 -11.44 7.80 -0.01
N ARG A 372 -12.18 7.70 1.08
CA ARG A 372 -13.59 8.07 1.17
C ARG A 372 -13.87 8.66 2.54
N ARG A 373 -14.73 9.67 2.58
CA ARG A 373 -15.26 10.23 3.83
C ARG A 373 -16.73 10.56 3.60
N ASP A 374 -17.63 9.90 4.33
CA ASP A 374 -19.07 9.93 4.07
C ASP A 374 -19.38 9.56 2.60
N TYR A 375 -20.03 10.44 1.83
CA TYR A 375 -20.25 10.25 0.39
C TYR A 375 -19.19 10.90 -0.50
N VAL A 376 -18.16 11.52 0.07
CA VAL A 376 -17.10 12.19 -0.69
C VAL A 376 -16.10 11.18 -1.23
N VAL A 377 -15.84 11.28 -2.54
CA VAL A 377 -14.91 10.43 -3.30
C VAL A 377 -13.79 11.28 -3.92
N PRO A 378 -12.63 10.71 -4.28
CA PRO A 378 -11.41 11.48 -4.48
C PRO A 378 -11.16 12.02 -5.88
N ASP A 379 -11.92 11.58 -6.88
CA ASP A 379 -11.59 11.83 -8.28
C ASP A 379 -12.24 13.10 -8.86
N MET A 380 -13.22 13.65 -8.14
CA MET A 380 -14.00 14.84 -8.53
C MET A 380 -13.18 16.13 -8.63
N SER A 381 -11.98 16.17 -8.04
CA SER A 381 -11.06 17.32 -8.11
C SER A 381 -9.97 17.17 -9.18
N THR A 382 -9.98 16.10 -9.98
CA THR A 382 -9.01 15.91 -11.06
C THR A 382 -9.13 17.00 -12.13
N TRP A 383 -7.98 17.43 -12.63
CA TRP A 383 -7.89 18.49 -13.63
C TRP A 383 -6.74 18.27 -14.61
N GLN A 384 -6.58 19.15 -15.60
CA GLN A 384 -5.67 18.94 -16.73
C GLN A 384 -4.25 18.50 -16.34
N GLU A 385 -3.62 19.11 -15.34
CA GLU A 385 -2.28 18.68 -14.88
C GLU A 385 -2.31 17.73 -13.69
N PHE A 386 -3.48 17.33 -13.21
CA PHE A 386 -3.64 16.22 -12.26
C PHE A 386 -4.78 15.30 -12.76
N PRO A 387 -4.54 14.58 -13.86
CA PRO A 387 -5.57 13.79 -14.51
C PRO A 387 -5.86 12.49 -13.74
N LEU A 388 -6.92 11.79 -14.17
CA LEU A 388 -7.41 10.55 -13.58
C LEU A 388 -6.34 9.46 -13.53
N GLY A 389 -5.46 9.38 -14.54
CA GLY A 389 -4.36 8.40 -14.56
C GLY A 389 -3.37 8.62 -13.42
N VAL A 390 -3.04 9.87 -13.09
CA VAL A 390 -2.16 10.19 -11.96
C VAL A 390 -2.85 9.84 -10.64
N LEU A 391 -4.13 10.17 -10.50
CA LEU A 391 -4.89 9.80 -9.30
C LEU A 391 -5.04 8.28 -9.12
N ALA A 392 -5.18 7.54 -10.22
CA ALA A 392 -5.15 6.08 -10.21
C ALA A 392 -3.80 5.56 -9.67
N GLN A 393 -2.69 6.21 -10.03
CA GLN A 393 -1.37 5.85 -9.49
C GLN A 393 -1.20 6.21 -8.01
N VAL A 394 -1.74 7.36 -7.56
CA VAL A 394 -1.80 7.71 -6.13
C VAL A 394 -2.50 6.60 -5.34
N ARG A 395 -3.65 6.11 -5.84
CA ARG A 395 -4.38 4.98 -5.22
C ARG A 395 -3.62 3.66 -5.30
N SER A 396 -3.03 3.34 -6.46
CA SER A 396 -2.20 2.14 -6.65
C SER A 396 -1.07 2.07 -5.62
N ARG A 397 -0.39 3.20 -5.40
CA ARG A 397 0.70 3.31 -4.42
C ARG A 397 0.19 3.21 -2.98
N MET A 398 -0.92 3.86 -2.67
CA MET A 398 -1.59 3.74 -1.37
C MET A 398 -1.85 2.26 -1.02
N GLU A 399 -2.48 1.51 -1.92
CA GLU A 399 -2.85 0.12 -1.69
C GLU A 399 -1.65 -0.81 -1.52
N ALA A 400 -0.58 -0.57 -2.30
CA ALA A 400 0.68 -1.28 -2.14
C ALA A 400 1.33 -1.05 -0.76
N ARG A 401 1.12 0.13 -0.14
CA ARG A 401 1.52 0.41 1.24
C ARG A 401 0.59 -0.23 2.28
N VAL A 402 -0.69 -0.41 1.96
CA VAL A 402 -1.69 -0.98 2.89
C VAL A 402 -1.57 -2.49 3.00
N SER A 403 -1.89 -3.19 1.91
CA SER A 403 -2.14 -4.63 1.94
C SER A 403 -1.79 -5.34 0.65
N SER A 404 -1.70 -4.68 -0.50
CA SER A 404 -1.35 -5.33 -1.76
C SER A 404 0.16 -5.54 -1.84
N SER A 405 0.57 -6.73 -2.29
CA SER A 405 1.98 -7.04 -2.54
C SER A 405 2.53 -6.27 -3.75
N THR A 406 1.67 -5.94 -4.71
CA THR A 406 1.99 -5.23 -5.94
C THR A 406 0.79 -4.33 -6.35
N PRO A 407 1.02 -3.20 -7.02
CA PRO A 407 -0.04 -2.37 -7.58
C PRO A 407 -0.89 -3.12 -8.61
N LEU A 408 -2.21 -3.22 -8.38
CA LEU A 408 -3.14 -3.94 -9.25
C LEU A 408 -4.39 -3.12 -9.60
N TYR A 409 -4.30 -1.80 -9.45
CA TYR A 409 -5.36 -0.85 -9.77
C TYR A 409 -5.02 -0.16 -11.10
N PHE A 410 -5.82 -0.45 -12.12
CA PHE A 410 -5.55 -0.07 -13.51
C PHE A 410 -6.73 0.67 -14.14
N MET A 411 -6.44 1.33 -15.25
CA MET A 411 -7.37 2.18 -16.00
C MET A 411 -7.44 1.73 -17.45
N LEU A 412 -8.66 1.51 -17.96
CA LEU A 412 -8.98 1.50 -19.39
C LEU A 412 -9.34 2.95 -19.75
N GLY A 413 -8.70 3.49 -20.78
CA GLY A 413 -8.86 4.89 -21.20
C GLY A 413 -7.54 5.64 -21.28
N ASP A 414 -7.58 6.85 -21.82
CA ASP A 414 -6.43 7.76 -21.86
C ASP A 414 -6.12 8.26 -20.45
N PRO A 415 -4.91 8.03 -19.89
CA PRO A 415 -4.58 8.41 -18.52
C PRO A 415 -4.57 9.93 -18.30
N ARG A 416 -4.60 10.72 -19.38
CA ARG A 416 -4.69 12.19 -19.35
C ARG A 416 -6.13 12.69 -19.24
N ALA A 417 -7.13 11.82 -19.22
CA ALA A 417 -8.52 12.21 -18.99
C ALA A 417 -8.69 12.90 -17.62
N TYR A 418 -9.50 13.96 -17.56
CA TYR A 418 -9.71 14.78 -16.37
C TYR A 418 -11.17 15.25 -16.29
N LEU A 419 -11.67 15.52 -15.09
CA LEU A 419 -13.06 15.99 -14.94
C LEU A 419 -13.20 17.51 -15.11
N SER A 420 -12.17 18.29 -14.83
CA SER A 420 -12.15 19.75 -15.01
C SER A 420 -10.93 20.22 -15.81
N ALA A 421 -11.09 21.16 -16.75
CA ALA A 421 -9.92 21.75 -17.42
C ALA A 421 -9.11 22.64 -16.46
N GLU A 422 -9.78 23.33 -15.55
CA GLU A 422 -9.16 24.27 -14.60
C GLU A 422 -8.88 23.60 -13.26
N GLN A 423 -7.77 23.98 -12.62
CA GLN A 423 -7.43 23.55 -11.27
C GLN A 423 -8.50 24.01 -10.25
N PRO A 424 -8.92 23.16 -9.30
CA PRO A 424 -10.01 23.48 -8.36
C PRO A 424 -9.55 24.33 -7.15
N TYR A 425 -8.41 25.02 -7.25
CA TYR A 425 -7.84 25.82 -6.16
C TYR A 425 -7.01 26.98 -6.71
N ARG A 426 -6.70 27.95 -5.84
CA ARG A 426 -5.78 29.05 -6.13
C ARG A 426 -4.65 29.07 -5.11
N ILE A 427 -3.41 29.11 -5.58
CA ILE A 427 -2.25 29.36 -4.72
C ILE A 427 -2.13 30.86 -4.45
N ILE A 428 -2.08 31.22 -3.18
CA ILE A 428 -1.98 32.60 -2.68
C ILE A 428 -0.52 32.96 -2.42
N ALA A 429 0.24 32.03 -1.85
CA ALA A 429 1.65 32.21 -1.54
C ALA A 429 2.40 30.88 -1.68
N ASP A 430 3.65 30.96 -2.12
CA ASP A 430 4.59 29.85 -2.20
C ASP A 430 5.98 30.36 -1.80
N GLU A 431 6.39 30.00 -0.58
CA GLU A 431 7.58 30.52 0.09
C GLU A 431 8.57 29.38 0.34
N VAL A 432 9.82 29.57 -0.09
CA VAL A 432 10.91 28.62 0.17
C VAL A 432 11.88 29.24 1.17
N ASP A 433 12.09 28.56 2.30
CA ASP A 433 13.05 28.91 3.34
C ASP A 433 13.97 27.71 3.63
N GLY A 434 15.15 27.73 3.02
CA GLY A 434 16.13 26.65 3.14
C GLY A 434 15.58 25.32 2.61
N THR A 435 15.39 24.35 3.50
CA THR A 435 14.90 22.98 3.18
C THR A 435 13.39 22.84 3.33
N THR A 436 12.69 23.93 3.64
CA THR A 436 11.26 23.96 3.90
C THR A 436 10.57 24.84 2.86
N ARG A 437 9.47 24.36 2.29
CA ARG A 437 8.61 25.13 1.39
C ARG A 437 7.21 25.19 1.97
N ARG A 438 6.61 26.37 2.02
CA ARG A 438 5.26 26.61 2.51
C ARG A 438 4.39 27.14 1.38
N ILE A 439 3.30 26.45 1.10
CA ILE A 439 2.34 26.80 0.09
C ILE A 439 1.01 27.09 0.79
N THR A 440 0.47 28.27 0.57
CA THR A 440 -0.85 28.66 1.06
C THR A 440 -1.78 28.82 -0.13
N GLY A 441 -2.96 28.22 -0.06
CA GLY A 441 -3.97 28.31 -1.10
C GLY A 441 -5.38 28.43 -0.56
N GLU A 442 -6.33 28.58 -1.46
CA GLU A 442 -7.77 28.56 -1.18
C GLU A 442 -8.49 27.70 -2.22
N THR A 443 -9.63 27.14 -1.82
CA THR A 443 -10.50 26.38 -2.70
C THR A 443 -11.96 26.50 -2.27
N ASP A 444 -12.85 26.55 -3.25
CA ASP A 444 -14.30 26.41 -3.03
C ASP A 444 -14.74 24.94 -3.19
N PHE A 445 -13.82 24.06 -3.58
CA PHE A 445 -14.07 22.62 -3.69
C PHE A 445 -14.19 22.00 -2.30
N ARG A 446 -15.20 21.14 -2.15
CA ARG A 446 -15.46 20.38 -0.94
C ARG A 446 -15.21 18.90 -1.21
N GLY A 447 -14.18 18.36 -0.56
CA GLY A 447 -13.84 16.95 -0.62
C GLY A 447 -12.34 16.71 -0.72
N TYR A 448 -11.94 15.59 -1.30
CA TYR A 448 -10.52 15.34 -1.55
C TYR A 448 -10.01 16.23 -2.69
N LEU A 449 -9.11 17.13 -2.35
CA LEU A 449 -8.51 18.11 -3.25
C LEU A 449 -7.21 17.55 -3.83
N ALA A 450 -7.14 17.49 -5.16
CA ALA A 450 -5.94 17.11 -5.91
C ALA A 450 -5.08 18.35 -6.20
N VAL A 451 -3.91 18.44 -5.58
CA VAL A 451 -2.96 19.56 -5.70
C VAL A 451 -1.67 19.07 -6.34
N LYS A 452 -1.24 19.74 -7.40
CA LYS A 452 0.08 19.53 -8.02
C LYS A 452 1.03 20.61 -7.49
N ILE A 453 2.21 20.20 -7.07
CA ILE A 453 3.26 21.10 -6.60
C ILE A 453 4.46 20.93 -7.52
N ALA A 454 4.66 21.95 -8.36
CA ALA A 454 5.79 22.00 -9.29
C ALA A 454 7.12 21.95 -8.53
N ASP A 455 8.08 21.15 -9.00
CA ASP A 455 9.39 20.92 -8.37
C ASP A 455 9.25 20.48 -6.89
N GLY A 456 8.19 19.69 -6.62
CA GLY A 456 7.83 19.22 -5.29
C GLY A 456 8.41 17.86 -4.94
N ALA A 457 8.93 17.09 -5.89
CA ALA A 457 9.31 15.69 -5.67
C ALA A 457 10.42 15.51 -4.62
N ASP A 458 11.35 16.47 -4.54
CA ASP A 458 12.50 16.49 -3.62
C ASP A 458 12.11 16.63 -2.12
N TYR A 459 10.82 16.77 -1.83
CA TYR A 459 10.32 16.91 -0.47
C TYR A 459 9.78 15.59 0.08
N ASP A 460 10.56 14.89 0.89
CA ASP A 460 10.15 13.60 1.48
C ASP A 460 9.02 13.70 2.50
N PHE A 461 8.71 14.90 3.00
CA PHE A 461 7.76 15.09 4.08
C PHE A 461 6.77 16.21 3.78
N VAL A 462 5.48 15.88 3.89
CA VAL A 462 4.36 16.78 3.62
C VAL A 462 3.50 16.91 4.86
N ARG A 463 3.11 18.14 5.18
CA ARG A 463 2.15 18.44 6.24
C ARG A 463 1.06 19.34 5.72
N ILE A 464 -0.19 18.94 5.93
CA ILE A 464 -1.37 19.77 5.70
C ILE A 464 -1.82 20.34 7.05
N SER A 465 -1.70 21.66 7.21
CA SER A 465 -1.99 22.32 8.48
C SER A 465 -3.44 22.09 8.90
N GLY A 466 -3.64 21.58 10.12
CA GLY A 466 -4.96 21.26 10.68
C GLY A 466 -5.54 19.90 10.28
N LEU A 467 -4.88 19.15 9.39
CA LEU A 467 -5.32 17.83 8.95
C LEU A 467 -4.36 16.72 9.40
N THR A 468 -3.22 16.56 8.72
CA THR A 468 -2.29 15.46 8.96
C THR A 468 -0.90 15.72 8.34
N ALA A 469 0.03 14.79 8.50
CA ALA A 469 1.31 14.78 7.80
C ALA A 469 1.67 13.37 7.34
N ALA A 470 2.50 13.28 6.31
CA ALA A 470 2.96 12.02 5.74
C ALA A 470 4.39 12.18 5.19
N SER A 471 5.11 11.07 5.14
CA SER A 471 6.41 10.94 4.49
C SER A 471 6.39 9.92 3.35
N GLU A 472 7.26 10.13 2.37
CA GLU A 472 7.60 9.11 1.37
C GLU A 472 8.17 7.84 2.02
N SER A 473 8.73 7.95 3.23
CA SER A 473 9.30 6.86 4.02
C SER A 473 8.35 6.18 5.02
N ASP A 474 7.07 6.56 5.05
CA ASP A 474 6.11 5.99 5.99
C ASP A 474 5.91 4.49 5.74
N PHE A 475 5.87 3.73 6.83
CA PHE A 475 5.66 2.28 6.78
C PHE A 475 4.22 1.92 6.38
N PHE A 476 3.28 2.81 6.66
CA PHE A 476 1.86 2.62 6.44
C PHE A 476 1.27 3.80 5.68
N PHE A 477 0.04 3.65 5.20
CA PHE A 477 -0.65 4.67 4.44
C PHE A 477 -1.40 5.65 5.36
N ASN A 478 -1.63 6.86 4.87
CA ASN A 478 -2.41 7.88 5.55
C ASN A 478 -3.68 8.21 4.75
N ASN A 479 -4.83 7.69 5.16
CA ASN A 479 -6.10 7.84 4.45
C ASN A 479 -6.51 9.30 4.20
N ASP A 480 -6.06 10.24 5.03
CA ASP A 480 -6.37 11.67 4.91
C ASP A 480 -5.38 12.44 4.02
N LEU A 481 -4.24 11.84 3.67
CA LEU A 481 -3.18 12.45 2.86
C LEU A 481 -2.41 11.41 2.06
N GLN A 482 -2.51 11.49 0.74
CA GLN A 482 -1.72 10.66 -0.18
C GLN A 482 -0.80 11.54 -1.02
N THR A 483 0.39 11.00 -1.33
CA THR A 483 1.39 11.68 -2.16
C THR A 483 1.91 10.76 -3.26
N LEU A 484 2.29 11.37 -4.37
CA LEU A 484 3.01 10.73 -5.45
C LEU A 484 4.06 11.69 -6.00
N ASN A 485 5.30 11.21 -6.12
CA ASN A 485 6.37 11.90 -6.82
C ASN A 485 6.37 11.41 -8.27
N LEU A 486 6.26 12.34 -9.22
CA LEU A 486 6.25 12.01 -10.65
C LEU A 486 6.84 13.18 -11.44
N SER A 487 7.78 12.89 -12.33
CA SER A 487 8.37 13.89 -13.25
C SER A 487 9.00 15.14 -12.59
N GLY A 488 9.44 15.03 -11.33
CA GLY A 488 10.01 16.14 -10.55
C GLY A 488 8.95 16.91 -9.74
N ASP A 489 7.68 16.66 -10.00
CA ASP A 489 6.56 17.28 -9.30
C ASP A 489 6.04 16.38 -8.17
N LYS A 490 5.37 17.00 -7.19
CA LYS A 490 4.65 16.27 -6.15
C LYS A 490 3.16 16.46 -6.31
N TYR A 491 2.47 15.34 -6.40
CA TYR A 491 1.02 15.24 -6.47
C TYR A 491 0.51 14.89 -5.07
N VAL A 492 -0.38 15.71 -4.54
CA VAL A 492 -0.90 15.59 -3.17
C VAL A 492 -2.42 15.54 -3.23
N VAL A 493 -3.01 14.58 -2.52
CA VAL A 493 -4.47 14.46 -2.39
C VAL A 493 -4.82 14.42 -0.91
N PHE A 494 -5.70 15.33 -0.47
CA PHE A 494 -6.13 15.43 0.93
C PHE A 494 -7.55 15.96 1.05
N TYR A 495 -8.24 15.62 2.15
CA TYR A 495 -9.59 16.10 2.39
C TYR A 495 -9.62 17.58 2.81
N GLN A 496 -10.51 18.36 2.20
CA GLN A 496 -10.73 19.78 2.47
C GLN A 496 -12.23 20.11 2.48
N ASP A 497 -12.71 20.77 3.54
CA ASP A 497 -14.13 21.12 3.71
C ASP A 497 -14.49 22.48 3.05
N SER A 498 -13.66 22.97 2.11
CA SER A 498 -13.56 24.34 1.53
C SER A 498 -12.74 25.37 2.35
N GLY A 499 -12.37 26.48 1.71
CA GLY A 499 -11.62 27.58 2.32
C GLY A 499 -10.12 27.52 2.10
N THR A 500 -9.36 28.11 3.03
CA THR A 500 -7.90 28.19 2.94
C THR A 500 -7.23 26.90 3.39
N PHE A 501 -6.15 26.53 2.72
CA PHE A 501 -5.27 25.42 3.12
C PHE A 501 -3.81 25.87 3.14
N GLU A 502 -3.00 25.16 3.92
CA GLU A 502 -1.55 25.37 3.99
C GLU A 502 -0.84 24.02 3.92
N ILE A 503 0.07 23.89 2.95
CA ILE A 503 0.93 22.73 2.73
C ILE A 503 2.35 23.15 3.13
N THR A 504 2.93 22.44 4.10
CA THR A 504 4.34 22.59 4.46
C THR A 504 5.10 21.35 3.99
N LEU A 505 6.08 21.57 3.13
CA LEU A 505 6.98 20.57 2.60
C LEU A 505 8.35 20.66 3.29
N ASN A 506 8.96 19.53 3.61
CA ASN A 506 10.34 19.46 4.08
C ASN A 506 11.10 18.40 3.29
N GLN A 507 12.34 18.72 2.88
CA GLN A 507 13.20 17.80 2.13
C GLN A 507 13.40 16.47 2.85
N LYS A 508 13.43 16.49 4.19
CA LYS A 508 13.57 15.28 5.01
C LYS A 508 12.51 15.22 6.08
N ALA A 509 11.97 14.04 6.32
CA ALA A 509 11.15 13.78 7.49
C ALA A 509 11.96 13.99 8.78
N PRO A 510 11.31 14.45 9.88
CA PRO A 510 11.95 14.47 11.19
C PRO A 510 12.48 13.08 11.55
N TRP A 511 13.66 12.98 12.16
CA TRP A 511 14.32 11.68 12.43
C TRP A 511 13.49 10.70 13.27
N TYR A 512 12.57 11.21 14.10
CA TYR A 512 11.69 10.41 14.95
C TYR A 512 10.39 9.99 14.24
N TRP A 513 10.10 10.56 13.07
CA TRP A 513 8.82 10.40 12.38
C TRP A 513 8.53 8.95 12.00
N PRO A 514 9.38 8.21 11.27
CA PRO A 514 9.03 6.85 10.83
C PRO A 514 8.74 5.89 12.00
N MET A 515 9.45 6.06 13.13
CA MET A 515 9.21 5.24 14.32
C MET A 515 7.98 5.68 15.11
N GLY A 516 7.78 6.99 15.24
CA GLY A 516 6.66 7.55 15.99
C GLY A 516 5.33 7.34 15.28
N ASP A 517 5.30 7.63 13.99
CA ASP A 517 4.13 7.48 13.13
C ASP A 517 3.74 5.99 13.01
N GLY A 518 4.68 5.11 12.65
CA GLY A 518 4.42 3.67 12.59
C GLY A 518 3.97 3.04 13.93
N LEU A 519 4.37 3.62 15.06
CA LEU A 519 3.88 3.23 16.38
C LEU A 519 2.43 3.68 16.60
N VAL A 520 2.13 4.94 16.29
CA VAL A 520 0.76 5.50 16.40
C VAL A 520 -0.19 4.74 15.47
N ASP A 521 0.23 4.49 14.23
CA ASP A 521 -0.52 3.71 13.24
C ASP A 521 -0.85 2.31 13.72
N ALA A 522 0.13 1.61 14.31
CA ALA A 522 -0.10 0.29 14.90
C ALA A 522 -1.13 0.35 16.03
N LEU A 523 -1.06 1.36 16.91
CA LEU A 523 -2.00 1.52 18.01
C LEU A 523 -3.39 1.93 17.52
N ASP A 524 -3.48 2.87 16.59
CA ASP A 524 -4.73 3.32 15.99
C ASP A 524 -5.41 2.17 15.26
N TYR A 525 -4.66 1.42 14.43
CA TYR A 525 -5.20 0.27 13.71
C TYR A 525 -5.76 -0.80 14.67
N ASN A 526 -5.04 -1.12 15.74
CA ASN A 526 -5.45 -2.24 16.60
C ASN A 526 -6.46 -1.81 17.67
N TRP A 527 -6.23 -0.70 18.37
CA TRP A 527 -7.05 -0.26 19.49
C TRP A 527 -8.24 0.59 19.06
N VAL A 528 -8.12 1.36 17.98
CA VAL A 528 -9.17 2.29 17.51
C VAL A 528 -9.98 1.70 16.37
N THR A 529 -9.39 1.08 15.34
CA THR A 529 -10.17 0.63 14.16
C THR A 529 -10.59 -0.84 14.28
N MET A 530 -9.67 -1.76 14.59
CA MET A 530 -9.94 -3.21 14.59
C MET A 530 -10.70 -3.75 15.80
N ASN A 531 -11.14 -2.86 16.70
CA ASN A 531 -12.02 -3.20 17.81
C ASN A 531 -11.46 -4.31 18.74
N THR A 532 -10.15 -4.37 18.94
CA THR A 532 -9.52 -5.32 19.89
C THR A 532 -9.91 -5.07 21.34
N VAL A 533 -10.34 -3.84 21.62
CA VAL A 533 -10.73 -3.40 22.95
C VAL A 533 -12.23 -3.64 23.19
N TYR A 534 -13.16 -3.54 22.22
CA TYR A 534 -14.62 -3.45 22.48
C TYR A 534 -15.52 -4.46 21.75
N ASN A 535 -15.43 -5.74 22.12
CA ASN A 535 -16.25 -6.80 21.52
C ASN A 535 -17.21 -7.44 22.56
N PRO A 536 -18.40 -7.96 22.19
CA PRO A 536 -19.18 -8.87 23.05
C PRO A 536 -18.38 -10.04 23.67
N PHE A 537 -17.23 -10.43 23.08
CA PHE A 537 -16.26 -11.32 23.71
C PHE A 537 -15.75 -10.84 25.09
N SER A 538 -15.86 -9.54 25.40
CA SER A 538 -15.54 -8.97 26.71
C SER A 538 -16.34 -9.63 27.85
N LEU A 539 -17.59 -10.02 27.58
CA LEU A 539 -18.41 -10.77 28.54
C LEU A 539 -17.88 -12.19 28.77
N VAL A 540 -17.28 -12.81 27.75
CA VAL A 540 -16.60 -14.11 27.88
C VAL A 540 -15.37 -13.98 28.78
N PHE A 541 -14.59 -12.91 28.63
CA PHE A 541 -13.43 -12.64 29.51
C PHE A 541 -13.85 -12.41 30.96
N LEU A 542 -14.93 -11.64 31.18
CA LEU A 542 -15.49 -11.44 32.51
C LEU A 542 -15.96 -12.76 33.13
N ALA A 543 -16.72 -13.57 32.38
CA ALA A 543 -17.16 -14.89 32.84
C ALA A 543 -15.96 -15.79 33.19
N GLY A 544 -14.92 -15.78 32.36
CA GLY A 544 -13.67 -16.50 32.60
C GLY A 544 -12.98 -16.08 33.90
N LEU A 545 -12.87 -14.78 34.16
CA LEU A 545 -12.34 -14.24 35.42
C LEU A 545 -13.18 -14.67 36.63
N VAL A 546 -14.50 -14.57 36.54
CA VAL A 546 -15.42 -14.99 37.63
C VAL A 546 -15.25 -16.48 37.94
N ILE A 547 -15.21 -17.34 36.93
CA ILE A 547 -15.00 -18.78 37.09
C ILE A 547 -13.63 -19.04 37.74
N LEU A 548 -12.57 -18.38 37.27
CA LEU A 548 -11.22 -18.51 37.84
C LEU A 548 -11.21 -18.18 39.34
N LEU A 549 -11.84 -17.08 39.72
CA LEU A 549 -11.95 -16.64 41.11
C LEU A 549 -12.78 -17.61 41.96
N LEU A 550 -13.90 -18.11 41.43
CA LEU A 550 -14.73 -19.13 42.11
C LEU A 550 -13.95 -20.42 42.35
N VAL A 551 -13.22 -20.91 41.35
CA VAL A 551 -12.36 -22.09 41.50
C VAL A 551 -11.29 -21.84 42.56
N LYS A 552 -10.61 -20.70 42.51
CA LYS A 552 -9.54 -20.36 43.46
C LYS A 552 -10.01 -20.12 44.89
N THR A 553 -11.26 -19.69 45.07
CA THR A 553 -11.84 -19.42 46.39
C THR A 553 -12.59 -20.63 46.98
N ARG A 554 -13.16 -21.52 46.15
CA ARG A 554 -13.98 -22.66 46.62
C ARG A 554 -13.31 -24.04 46.50
N LEU A 555 -12.52 -24.31 45.47
CA LEU A 555 -11.90 -25.63 45.29
C LEU A 555 -10.60 -25.75 46.11
N LYS A 556 -10.74 -26.22 47.35
CA LYS A 556 -9.67 -26.75 48.25
C LYS A 556 -8.27 -26.16 47.98
N ASN A 557 -8.15 -24.85 48.14
CA ASN A 557 -6.85 -24.20 48.07
C ASN A 557 -6.08 -24.55 49.35
N THR A 558 -4.99 -25.33 49.22
CA THR A 558 -4.10 -25.72 50.34
C THR A 558 -3.40 -24.51 50.97
N VAL A 559 -3.48 -23.34 50.34
CA VAL A 559 -3.00 -22.04 50.80
C VAL A 559 -4.20 -21.09 50.76
N LYS A 560 -4.70 -20.65 51.93
CA LYS A 560 -5.87 -19.76 52.08
C LYS A 560 -5.59 -18.36 51.53
N LYS A 561 -5.48 -18.21 50.21
CA LYS A 561 -5.34 -16.89 49.57
C LYS A 561 -6.67 -16.15 49.58
N SER A 562 -6.64 -14.90 50.02
CA SER A 562 -7.79 -13.99 50.04
C SER A 562 -7.86 -13.18 48.76
N PHE A 563 -9.02 -12.59 48.46
CA PHE A 563 -9.18 -11.62 47.36
C PHE A 563 -8.20 -10.44 47.49
N LYS A 564 -7.83 -10.08 48.73
CA LYS A 564 -6.83 -9.04 49.03
C LYS A 564 -5.46 -9.35 48.42
N ASP A 565 -5.10 -10.63 48.27
CA ASP A 565 -3.81 -11.05 47.72
C ASP A 565 -3.70 -10.80 46.20
N TYR A 566 -4.84 -10.53 45.55
CA TYR A 566 -4.92 -10.24 44.11
C TYR A 566 -5.23 -8.77 43.81
N ARG A 567 -5.37 -7.91 44.84
CA ARG A 567 -5.75 -6.49 44.66
C ARG A 567 -4.87 -5.76 43.66
N GLY A 568 -3.55 -6.00 43.72
CA GLY A 568 -2.61 -5.37 42.78
C GLY A 568 -2.92 -5.71 41.33
N PHE A 569 -3.30 -6.96 41.01
CA PHE A 569 -3.60 -7.37 39.64
C PHE A 569 -4.88 -6.73 39.09
N PHE A 570 -5.90 -6.54 39.93
CA PHE A 570 -7.09 -5.77 39.56
C PHE A 570 -6.77 -4.30 39.30
N ILE A 571 -5.89 -3.69 40.11
CA ILE A 571 -5.41 -2.32 39.87
C ILE A 571 -4.66 -2.23 38.54
N ALA A 572 -3.78 -3.19 38.23
CA ALA A 572 -3.12 -3.24 36.92
C ALA A 572 -4.11 -3.36 35.76
N GLY A 573 -5.09 -4.27 35.86
CA GLY A 573 -6.13 -4.41 34.85
C GLY A 573 -6.92 -3.11 34.67
N PHE A 574 -7.30 -2.45 35.76
CA PHE A 574 -7.98 -1.16 35.73
C PHE A 574 -7.16 -0.07 35.06
N VAL A 575 -5.88 0.09 35.45
CA VAL A 575 -5.00 1.12 34.87
C VAL A 575 -4.80 0.90 33.37
N LEU A 576 -4.58 -0.34 32.94
CA LEU A 576 -4.44 -0.66 31.52
C LEU A 576 -5.73 -0.44 30.74
N ALA A 577 -6.88 -0.77 31.32
CA ALA A 577 -8.17 -0.47 30.70
C ALA A 577 -8.41 1.05 30.58
N VAL A 578 -8.07 1.85 31.61
CA VAL A 578 -8.12 3.31 31.52
C VAL A 578 -7.19 3.82 30.42
N LEU A 579 -6.00 3.25 30.28
CA LEU A 579 -5.05 3.62 29.23
C LEU A 579 -5.61 3.34 27.84
N HIS A 580 -6.11 2.13 27.58
CA HIS A 580 -6.68 1.76 26.29
C HIS A 580 -7.91 2.60 25.94
N VAL A 581 -8.86 2.74 26.88
CA VAL A 581 -10.07 3.55 26.63
C VAL A 581 -9.76 5.04 26.49
N GLY A 582 -8.85 5.55 27.33
CA GLY A 582 -8.37 6.92 27.22
C GLY A 582 -7.70 7.20 25.88
N TYR A 583 -6.86 6.28 25.40
CA TYR A 583 -6.23 6.38 24.09
C TYR A 583 -7.26 6.44 22.97
N VAL A 584 -8.24 5.53 22.98
CA VAL A 584 -9.30 5.50 21.98
C VAL A 584 -10.09 6.81 21.98
N LEU A 585 -10.52 7.29 23.14
CA LEU A 585 -11.23 8.57 23.24
C LEU A 585 -10.41 9.77 22.74
N LEU A 586 -9.08 9.75 22.93
CA LEU A 586 -8.19 10.80 22.43
C LEU A 586 -7.94 10.72 20.92
N ARG A 587 -8.04 9.53 20.33
CA ARG A 587 -7.75 9.28 18.91
C ARG A 587 -9.00 9.15 18.03
N MET A 588 -10.20 9.09 18.63
CA MET A 588 -11.46 9.08 17.89
C MET A 588 -11.54 10.29 16.94
N GLY A 589 -11.70 10.02 15.65
CA GLY A 589 -11.75 11.03 14.59
C GLY A 589 -10.40 11.62 14.16
N HIS A 590 -9.28 11.09 14.66
CA HIS A 590 -7.93 11.60 14.38
C HIS A 590 -6.93 10.53 13.91
N TYR A 591 -7.39 9.35 13.50
CA TYR A 591 -6.56 8.25 13.00
C TYR A 591 -6.46 8.28 11.48
N THR A 592 -5.33 7.82 10.94
CA THR A 592 -4.97 7.91 9.52
C THR A 592 -5.00 6.54 8.82
N VAL A 593 -4.96 5.44 9.55
CA VAL A 593 -4.80 4.07 9.01
C VAL A 593 -6.11 3.37 8.59
N SER A 594 -7.23 4.10 8.51
CA SER A 594 -8.52 3.56 8.08
C SER A 594 -9.46 4.68 7.62
N ALA A 595 -10.29 4.38 6.62
CA ALA A 595 -11.39 5.18 6.14
C ALA A 595 -12.72 4.91 6.88
N ASP A 596 -12.79 3.84 7.67
CA ASP A 596 -14.00 3.54 8.43
C ASP A 596 -14.25 4.64 9.47
N ALA A 597 -15.48 5.15 9.54
CA ALA A 597 -15.89 6.00 10.64
C ALA A 597 -16.03 5.18 11.93
N VAL A 598 -15.16 5.43 12.91
CA VAL A 598 -15.20 4.75 14.20
C VAL A 598 -16.07 5.54 15.17
N GLY A 599 -17.34 5.13 15.29
CA GLY A 599 -18.33 5.71 16.19
C GLY A 599 -18.69 4.79 17.36
N TYR A 600 -17.82 4.69 18.38
CA TYR A 600 -18.10 3.83 19.53
C TYR A 600 -19.18 4.40 20.46
N THR A 601 -20.21 3.59 20.71
CA THR A 601 -21.22 3.88 21.73
C THR A 601 -20.62 3.80 23.14
N PRO A 602 -21.17 4.54 24.13
CA PRO A 602 -20.75 4.42 25.53
C PRO A 602 -20.81 2.98 26.05
N VAL A 603 -21.78 2.19 25.58
CA VAL A 603 -21.92 0.77 25.97
C VAL A 603 -20.74 -0.06 25.45
N GLN A 604 -20.34 0.13 24.20
CA GLN A 604 -19.16 -0.55 23.64
C GLN A 604 -17.92 -0.20 24.46
N LEU A 605 -17.69 1.09 24.75
CA LEU A 605 -16.55 1.55 25.54
C LEU A 605 -16.50 0.91 26.94
N VAL A 606 -17.65 0.83 27.62
CA VAL A 606 -17.76 0.17 28.94
C VAL A 606 -17.49 -1.33 28.84
N LEU A 607 -18.01 -2.00 27.80
CA LEU A 607 -17.78 -3.43 27.60
C LEU A 607 -16.29 -3.72 27.40
N GLY A 608 -15.60 -2.93 26.58
CA GLY A 608 -14.17 -3.14 26.37
C GLY A 608 -13.31 -2.82 27.59
N PHE A 609 -13.68 -1.79 28.35
CA PHE A 609 -13.08 -1.54 29.65
C PHE A 609 -13.16 -2.78 30.55
N ILE A 610 -14.36 -3.36 30.68
CA ILE A 610 -14.59 -4.57 31.47
C ILE A 610 -13.79 -5.76 30.92
N GLY A 611 -13.72 -5.89 29.59
CA GLY A 611 -12.96 -6.93 28.89
C GLY A 611 -11.47 -6.87 29.25
N THR A 612 -10.83 -5.71 29.09
CA THR A 612 -9.41 -5.50 29.41
C THR A 612 -9.11 -5.72 30.89
N VAL A 613 -9.94 -5.19 31.80
CA VAL A 613 -9.78 -5.45 33.24
C VAL A 613 -9.81 -6.96 33.51
N SER A 614 -10.73 -7.67 32.88
CA SER A 614 -10.96 -9.09 33.13
C SER A 614 -9.82 -9.96 32.61
N SER A 615 -9.39 -9.77 31.36
CA SER A 615 -8.33 -10.54 30.72
C SER A 615 -6.98 -10.34 31.43
N VAL A 616 -6.57 -9.09 31.65
CA VAL A 616 -5.32 -8.74 32.33
C VAL A 616 -5.31 -9.30 33.75
N SER A 617 -6.37 -9.05 34.53
CA SER A 617 -6.43 -9.53 35.92
C SER A 617 -6.35 -11.05 35.99
N ALA A 618 -7.12 -11.75 35.16
CA ALA A 618 -7.12 -13.21 35.11
C ALA A 618 -5.73 -13.76 34.74
N GLY A 619 -5.12 -13.21 33.68
CA GLY A 619 -3.81 -13.64 33.20
C GLY A 619 -2.70 -13.43 34.24
N LEU A 620 -2.65 -12.25 34.88
CA LEU A 620 -1.65 -11.96 35.92
C LEU A 620 -1.81 -12.85 37.17
N ILE A 621 -3.04 -13.16 37.57
CA ILE A 621 -3.31 -14.13 38.65
C ILE A 621 -2.76 -15.51 38.27
N LEU A 622 -2.98 -15.97 37.03
CA LEU A 622 -2.44 -17.24 36.54
C LEU A 622 -0.91 -17.24 36.54
N VAL A 623 -0.26 -16.17 36.07
CA VAL A 623 1.21 -16.03 36.08
C VAL A 623 1.77 -16.13 37.50
N ARG A 624 1.16 -15.42 38.46
CA ARG A 624 1.60 -15.40 39.86
C ARG A 624 1.52 -16.78 40.51
N ASP A 625 0.44 -17.51 40.23
CA ASP A 625 0.19 -18.82 40.84
C ASP A 625 0.87 -19.99 40.13
N ALA A 626 1.34 -19.78 38.91
CA ALA A 626 1.95 -20.82 38.09
C ALA A 626 3.32 -21.26 38.62
N ARG A 627 3.43 -22.56 38.94
CA ARG A 627 4.68 -23.24 39.30
C ARG A 627 5.49 -23.70 38.07
N LYS A 628 4.80 -24.01 36.97
CA LYS A 628 5.42 -24.51 35.73
C LYS A 628 5.60 -23.34 34.73
N PRO A 629 6.68 -23.34 33.92
CA PRO A 629 6.92 -22.29 32.93
C PRO A 629 5.80 -22.21 31.88
N PHE A 630 5.27 -23.34 31.42
CA PHE A 630 4.15 -23.39 30.47
C PHE A 630 2.88 -22.70 31.02
N SER A 631 2.55 -22.88 32.30
CA SER A 631 1.40 -22.22 32.91
C SER A 631 1.60 -20.71 33.06
N ARG A 632 2.85 -20.25 33.24
CA ARG A 632 3.16 -18.81 33.22
C ARG A 632 2.98 -18.24 31.82
N PHE A 633 3.47 -18.95 30.79
CA PHE A 633 3.24 -18.58 29.40
C PHE A 633 1.74 -18.44 29.10
N LEU A 634 0.92 -19.43 29.48
CA LEU A 634 -0.53 -19.35 29.31
C LEU A 634 -1.14 -18.15 30.04
N GLY A 635 -0.68 -17.85 31.26
CA GLY A 635 -1.13 -16.66 32.00
C GLY A 635 -0.79 -15.36 31.28
N TRP A 636 0.40 -15.24 30.69
CA TRP A 636 0.76 -14.10 29.85
C TRP A 636 -0.13 -13.99 28.63
N THR A 637 -0.34 -15.10 27.91
CA THR A 637 -1.24 -15.14 26.75
C THR A 637 -2.66 -14.72 27.11
N VAL A 638 -3.19 -15.14 28.26
CA VAL A 638 -4.53 -14.73 28.73
C VAL A 638 -4.58 -13.21 29.00
N ALA A 639 -3.51 -12.64 29.57
CA ALA A 639 -3.47 -11.22 29.90
C ALA A 639 -3.51 -10.30 28.67
N ILE A 640 -3.01 -10.76 27.52
CA ILE A 640 -3.01 -10.03 26.24
C ILE A 640 -3.88 -10.74 25.18
N LEU A 641 -4.83 -11.56 25.63
CA LEU A 641 -5.57 -12.47 24.75
C LEU A 641 -6.26 -11.79 23.56
N PRO A 642 -6.93 -10.62 23.71
CA PRO A 642 -7.56 -9.96 22.57
C PRO A 642 -6.55 -9.65 21.45
N GLN A 643 -5.43 -9.02 21.81
CA GLN A 643 -4.39 -8.67 20.85
C GLN A 643 -3.65 -9.90 20.30
N ALA A 644 -3.44 -10.93 21.13
CA ALA A 644 -2.87 -12.20 20.69
C ALA A 644 -3.76 -12.89 19.64
N LEU A 645 -5.08 -12.90 19.85
CA LEU A 645 -6.04 -13.47 18.92
C LEU A 645 -6.09 -12.68 17.61
N LEU A 646 -6.10 -11.34 17.66
CA LEU A 646 -6.07 -10.54 16.43
C LEU A 646 -4.78 -10.80 15.64
N THR A 647 -3.63 -10.78 16.31
CA THR A 647 -2.33 -11.02 15.67
C THR A 647 -2.27 -12.40 15.03
N ALA A 648 -2.71 -13.44 15.76
CA ALA A 648 -2.76 -14.80 15.24
C ALA A 648 -3.75 -14.93 14.07
N PHE A 649 -4.91 -14.26 14.16
CA PHE A 649 -5.89 -14.20 13.10
C PHE A 649 -5.31 -13.56 11.85
N LYS A 650 -4.69 -12.38 11.94
CA LYS A 650 -4.07 -11.68 10.79
C LYS A 650 -2.96 -12.49 10.15
N LEU A 651 -2.06 -13.08 10.95
CA LEU A 651 -1.03 -14.00 10.47
C LEU A 651 -1.63 -15.18 9.70
N PHE A 652 -2.69 -15.79 10.25
CA PHE A 652 -3.36 -16.91 9.62
C PHE A 652 -4.10 -16.49 8.35
N THR A 653 -4.89 -15.42 8.38
CA THR A 653 -5.70 -15.00 7.23
C THR A 653 -4.85 -14.55 6.07
N VAL A 654 -3.80 -13.74 6.32
CA VAL A 654 -2.88 -13.30 5.25
C VAL A 654 -2.15 -14.51 4.68
N GLY A 655 -1.50 -15.31 5.54
CA GLY A 655 -0.72 -16.48 5.09
C GLY A 655 -1.57 -17.55 4.39
N ALA A 656 -2.78 -17.83 4.89
CA ALA A 656 -3.68 -18.80 4.26
C ALA A 656 -4.26 -18.27 2.95
N THR A 657 -4.64 -16.99 2.89
CA THR A 657 -5.16 -16.36 1.66
C THR A 657 -4.09 -16.36 0.58
N ASP A 658 -2.85 -15.97 0.89
CA ASP A 658 -1.76 -15.99 -0.08
C ASP A 658 -1.43 -17.41 -0.54
N LEU A 659 -1.39 -18.39 0.37
CA LEU A 659 -1.14 -19.78 0.01
C LEU A 659 -2.25 -20.33 -0.91
N MET A 660 -3.51 -20.02 -0.60
CA MET A 660 -4.65 -20.38 -1.44
C MET A 660 -4.60 -19.67 -2.80
N PHE A 661 -4.30 -18.38 -2.80
CA PHE A 661 -4.19 -17.58 -4.02
C PHE A 661 -3.11 -18.14 -4.95
N MET A 662 -1.91 -18.38 -4.43
CA MET A 662 -0.81 -19.01 -5.18
C MET A 662 -1.14 -20.44 -5.63
N ALA A 663 -1.94 -21.19 -4.87
CA ALA A 663 -2.34 -22.53 -5.27
C ALA A 663 -3.36 -22.51 -6.43
N GLN A 664 -4.29 -21.54 -6.42
CA GLN A 664 -5.43 -21.51 -7.34
C GLN A 664 -5.21 -20.65 -8.59
N ASN A 665 -4.40 -19.60 -8.53
CA ASN A 665 -4.23 -18.66 -9.63
C ASN A 665 -3.01 -18.97 -10.49
N SER A 666 -2.99 -18.37 -11.68
CA SER A 666 -1.92 -18.52 -12.66
C SER A 666 -0.60 -17.94 -12.12
N VAL A 667 -0.69 -16.77 -11.49
CA VAL A 667 0.43 -16.07 -10.86
C VAL A 667 0.79 -16.73 -9.52
N LYS A 668 2.06 -17.14 -9.40
CA LYS A 668 2.61 -17.81 -8.20
C LYS A 668 3.31 -16.82 -7.27
N GLN A 669 2.66 -15.70 -7.01
CA GLN A 669 3.13 -14.65 -6.10
C GLN A 669 2.07 -14.37 -5.01
N PRO A 670 2.46 -13.93 -3.81
CA PRO A 670 1.50 -13.54 -2.77
C PRO A 670 0.71 -12.32 -3.24
N LEU A 671 -0.59 -12.27 -2.93
CA LEU A 671 -1.44 -11.11 -3.22
C LEU A 671 -1.31 -10.05 -2.12
N TRP A 672 -1.11 -10.50 -0.89
CA TRP A 672 -1.03 -9.65 0.28
C TRP A 672 0.43 -9.35 0.66
N ASN A 673 0.67 -8.13 1.12
CA ASN A 673 1.86 -7.78 1.89
C ASN A 673 1.63 -8.09 3.38
N PHE A 674 2.71 -8.02 4.16
CA PHE A 674 2.67 -8.30 5.60
C PHE A 674 2.50 -7.03 6.46
N ASN A 675 2.18 -5.87 5.89
CA ASN A 675 2.12 -4.60 6.64
C ASN A 675 1.03 -4.63 7.71
N VAL A 676 -0.16 -5.12 7.37
CA VAL A 676 -1.25 -5.33 8.35
C VAL A 676 -0.88 -6.32 9.46
N VAL A 677 0.01 -7.27 9.20
CA VAL A 677 0.55 -8.18 10.21
C VAL A 677 1.52 -7.44 11.13
N TRP A 678 2.38 -6.58 10.57
CA TRP A 678 3.30 -5.75 11.34
C TRP A 678 2.57 -4.80 12.28
N LEU A 679 1.49 -4.13 11.83
CA LEU A 679 0.62 -3.31 12.69
C LEU A 679 0.17 -4.10 13.92
N SER A 680 -0.34 -5.31 13.73
CA SER A 680 -0.78 -6.16 14.84
C SER A 680 0.36 -6.67 15.73
N LEU A 681 1.52 -7.00 15.16
CA LEU A 681 2.69 -7.44 15.92
C LEU A 681 3.28 -6.33 16.81
N ILE A 682 3.33 -5.10 16.31
CA ILE A 682 3.80 -3.93 17.07
C ILE A 682 2.87 -3.70 18.27
N ALA A 683 1.55 -3.63 18.05
CA ALA A 683 0.57 -3.50 19.12
C ALA A 683 0.63 -4.65 20.13
N PHE A 684 0.83 -5.89 19.65
CA PHE A 684 1.04 -7.06 20.51
C PHE A 684 2.27 -6.93 21.41
N ALA A 685 3.39 -6.46 20.86
CA ALA A 685 4.61 -6.26 21.63
C ALA A 685 4.40 -5.20 22.72
N ILE A 686 3.68 -4.11 22.41
CA ILE A 686 3.37 -3.04 23.36
C ILE A 686 2.48 -3.54 24.49
N ASP A 687 1.39 -4.23 24.18
CA ASP A 687 0.51 -4.79 25.20
C ASP A 687 1.24 -5.80 26.10
N LEU A 688 2.10 -6.64 25.53
CA LEU A 688 2.93 -7.54 26.30
C LEU A 688 3.87 -6.79 27.25
N LEU A 689 4.54 -5.73 26.77
CA LEU A 689 5.43 -4.90 27.58
C LEU A 689 4.67 -4.18 28.70
N LEU A 690 3.49 -3.63 28.41
CA LEU A 690 2.63 -2.97 29.40
C LEU A 690 2.19 -3.94 30.50
N VAL A 691 1.72 -5.13 30.13
CA VAL A 691 1.29 -6.17 31.06
C VAL A 691 2.46 -6.70 31.90
N VAL A 692 3.63 -6.94 31.27
CA VAL A 692 4.84 -7.37 31.99
C VAL A 692 5.32 -6.28 32.95
N GLY A 693 5.35 -5.02 32.51
CA GLY A 693 5.71 -3.87 33.34
C GLY A 693 4.79 -3.74 34.56
N ALA A 694 3.48 -3.82 34.34
CA ALA A 694 2.49 -3.81 35.41
C ALA A 694 2.72 -4.95 36.41
N TYR A 695 2.98 -6.17 35.93
CA TYR A 695 3.30 -7.31 36.79
C TYR A 695 4.55 -7.08 37.64
N GLN A 696 5.63 -6.54 37.06
CA GLN A 696 6.86 -6.28 37.81
C GLN A 696 6.64 -5.25 38.93
N LEU A 697 5.83 -4.22 38.68
CA LEU A 697 5.47 -3.22 39.69
C LEU A 697 4.66 -3.82 40.86
N ILE A 698 3.91 -4.90 40.63
CA ILE A 698 3.01 -5.49 41.64
C ILE A 698 3.62 -6.70 42.36
N LYS A 699 4.59 -7.39 41.75
CA LYS A 699 5.10 -8.69 42.23
C LYS A 699 5.83 -8.61 43.59
N ASP A 700 6.39 -7.46 43.93
CA ASP A 700 7.16 -7.22 45.17
C ASP A 700 6.46 -6.24 46.12
N PRO A 701 5.43 -6.68 46.88
CA PRO A 701 4.72 -5.82 47.83
C PRO A 701 5.49 -5.56 49.15
N THR A 702 6.75 -5.96 49.25
CA THR A 702 7.58 -5.85 50.47
C THR A 702 8.77 -4.88 50.32
N LYS A 703 8.67 -3.95 49.37
CA LYS A 703 9.47 -2.72 49.38
C LYS A 703 8.56 -1.52 49.53
#